data_AF-A0A0C9X5Y6-F1
#
_entry.id   AF-A0A0C9X5Y6-F1
#
_cell.length_a   1.000
_cell.length_b   1.000
_cell.length_c   1.000
_cell.angle_alpha   90.00
_cell.angle_beta   90.00
_cell.angle_gamma   90.00
#
_symmetry.space_group_name_H-M   'P 1'
#
loop_
_entity.id
_entity.type
_entity.pdbx_description
1 polymer ?
#
loop_
_entity_poly.entity_id
_entity_poly.type
_entity_poly.pdbx_seq_one_letter_code
_entity_poly.pdbx_strand_id
1 'polypeptide(L)'
;MSSEFSSGRGNGWESADTLSTFGIDYAPSTDEADPLPTGLNNWGAARLIGELINAARSKDPADRMAFIDADPDDSSWSVHRAMWRKWYKILTPKVNQAIDKVLSELESLPKMMLYQQDDDAFPELTNLIAMTNSASKALFGDYACNGAFLKKDAQPAFKMLLAQTHARHKRNWKRALTTLFGKVNPQGVALAEGVGLWPALEKHMKTLEDQEEWDTNAVKIALKKIIEIRGPIMWCPLLESRVQEWEAMVAGAAAAAGIQVEHTLRVAKDVVKGAEEKADKANKRGRTKKIVASTMDDGDLHSLFLILTDHFEALAEQGERQEGSLLTEDDLRGVFGEDGNDMGVTAFKDKTYEELSTLLAFPEGRPPLFSKFRSRDTTINSWDDDEEESAKWTQGGDGLIPLALKWHQLCGVASMVDKMFVGPQGRGTNICLSDDVGLGKSAQIMALITFLLTVWFAEFDDHPTLPPILESKPAFMTSTGKVPEAPHLIIVPNSLMEQWIREIKVFFNKKKVDIYQLPGTEEEIEKFFLDKKSPWVMSATPPPARIVLIMHSSFANLAGARFKMNERMGSRPPDSARGVKQASSKRKITLFSMRWCLVAIDEIHEYRGEKSRPFVGAVAMSMQAMAVIGASATPVLSNAKDILNIARILRIPGCYGKEGKELELEHNRKISAARKATT
;
A
#
# COMPACT_ATOMS: atom_id res chain seq x y z
N MET A 1 -37.46 21.10 35.27
CA MET A 1 -38.41 20.11 34.71
C MET A 1 -37.93 18.74 35.16
N SER A 2 -38.45 18.05 36.17
CA SER A 2 -39.53 18.20 37.16
C SER A 2 -39.05 17.42 38.40
N SER A 3 -38.70 18.10 39.49
CA SER A 3 -39.39 18.03 40.79
C SER A 3 -39.82 16.63 41.25
N GLU A 4 -39.31 16.24 42.42
CA GLU A 4 -39.80 15.14 43.28
C GLU A 4 -39.44 13.72 42.85
N PHE A 5 -38.16 13.35 43.04
CA PHE A 5 -37.81 11.99 43.46
C PHE A 5 -38.47 11.73 44.82
N SER A 6 -39.72 11.30 44.79
CA SER A 6 -40.43 10.81 45.96
C SER A 6 -39.58 9.77 46.66
N SER A 7 -39.47 9.92 47.97
CA SER A 7 -38.75 9.10 48.96
C SER A 7 -39.28 7.67 49.10
N GLY A 8 -39.77 7.06 48.02
CA GLY A 8 -40.03 5.63 47.93
C GLY A 8 -38.70 4.91 47.75
N ARG A 9 -38.42 3.96 48.64
CA ARG A 9 -37.29 3.02 48.57
C ARG A 9 -37.36 2.19 47.28
N GLY A 10 -36.99 2.77 46.15
CA GLY A 10 -36.70 2.02 44.93
C GLY A 10 -35.53 1.10 45.24
N ASN A 11 -35.77 -0.21 45.20
CA ASN A 11 -34.71 -1.20 45.35
C ASN A 11 -33.63 -0.87 44.30
N GLY A 12 -32.35 -0.83 44.68
CA GLY A 12 -31.27 -0.24 43.85
C GLY A 12 -31.20 -0.70 42.38
N TRP A 13 -31.82 -1.84 42.05
CA TRP A 13 -31.96 -2.40 40.70
C TRP A 13 -32.94 -1.64 39.78
N GLU A 14 -33.80 -0.79 40.33
CA GLU A 14 -34.75 0.06 39.58
C GLU A 14 -34.23 1.50 39.43
N SER A 15 -33.04 1.79 39.97
CA SER A 15 -32.40 3.07 39.71
C SER A 15 -32.05 3.19 38.23
N ALA A 16 -32.34 4.35 37.65
CA ALA A 16 -31.97 4.67 36.27
C ALA A 16 -30.47 4.42 36.03
N ASP A 17 -29.63 4.74 37.01
CA ASP A 17 -28.18 4.49 36.96
C ASP A 17 -27.85 3.01 36.80
N THR A 18 -28.48 2.12 37.56
CA THR A 18 -28.24 0.66 37.47
C THR A 18 -28.73 0.08 36.15
N LEU A 19 -29.89 0.52 35.66
CA LEU A 19 -30.42 0.11 34.36
C LEU A 19 -29.51 0.60 33.22
N SER A 20 -28.97 1.82 33.33
CA SER A 20 -28.06 2.41 32.34
C SER A 20 -26.76 1.63 32.19
N THR A 21 -26.24 1.01 33.27
CA THR A 21 -25.06 0.12 33.24
C THR A 21 -25.26 -1.06 32.28
N PHE A 22 -26.49 -1.54 32.14
CA PHE A 22 -26.85 -2.60 31.19
C PHE A 22 -27.37 -2.07 29.86
N GLY A 23 -27.33 -0.75 29.65
CA GLY A 23 -27.89 -0.04 28.51
C GLY A 23 -29.40 -0.27 28.37
N ILE A 24 -30.09 -0.32 29.51
CA ILE A 24 -31.53 -0.33 29.66
C ILE A 24 -31.94 1.06 30.11
N ASP A 25 -32.73 1.76 29.30
CA ASP A 25 -33.11 3.14 29.60
C ASP A 25 -34.27 3.16 30.61
N TYR A 26 -35.19 2.19 30.49
CA TYR A 26 -36.38 2.04 31.33
C TYR A 26 -36.71 0.55 31.56
N ALA A 27 -37.30 0.22 32.70
CA ALA A 27 -37.79 -1.14 32.95
C ALA A 27 -39.08 -1.40 32.16
N PRO A 28 -39.32 -2.63 31.67
CA PRO A 28 -40.61 -2.99 31.07
C PRO A 28 -41.74 -2.80 32.09
N SER A 29 -42.75 -2.01 31.72
CA SER A 29 -43.88 -1.67 32.57
C SER A 29 -45.20 -2.23 32.05
N THR A 30 -46.13 -2.44 32.97
CA THR A 30 -47.53 -2.74 32.66
C THR A 30 -48.38 -1.50 32.43
N ASP A 31 -47.86 -0.32 32.76
CA ASP A 31 -48.50 0.98 32.52
C ASP A 31 -48.09 1.52 31.14
N GLU A 32 -49.07 1.90 30.31
CA GLU A 32 -48.86 2.43 28.97
C GLU A 32 -48.36 3.89 28.99
N ALA A 33 -48.48 4.59 30.12
CA ALA A 33 -47.99 5.94 30.31
C ALA A 33 -46.47 6.02 30.59
N ASP A 34 -45.85 4.90 30.99
CA ASP A 34 -44.41 4.82 31.19
C ASP A 34 -43.67 4.99 29.85
N PRO A 35 -42.33 5.10 29.82
CA PRO A 35 -41.56 5.06 28.56
C PRO A 35 -41.20 3.62 28.12
N LEU A 36 -41.09 3.40 26.80
CA LEU A 36 -40.70 2.08 26.25
C LEU A 36 -39.20 1.81 26.47
N PRO A 37 -38.84 0.61 26.98
CA PRO A 37 -37.43 0.19 27.10
C PRO A 37 -36.71 0.06 25.76
N THR A 38 -35.41 0.36 25.76
CA THR A 38 -34.53 0.15 24.61
C THR A 38 -34.62 -1.29 24.08
N GLY A 39 -34.88 -1.41 22.78
CA GLY A 39 -35.06 -2.69 22.08
C GLY A 39 -36.51 -3.21 22.03
N LEU A 40 -37.47 -2.50 22.63
CA LEU A 40 -38.90 -2.75 22.46
C LEU A 40 -39.53 -1.66 21.57
N ASN A 41 -40.34 -2.10 20.61
CA ASN A 41 -40.94 -1.20 19.61
C ASN A 41 -42.44 -0.98 19.81
N ASN A 42 -43.05 -1.62 20.81
CA ASN A 42 -44.48 -1.46 21.11
C ASN A 42 -44.80 -1.79 22.58
N TRP A 43 -45.90 -1.21 23.04
CA TRP A 43 -46.44 -1.34 24.39
C TRP A 43 -46.91 -2.74 24.75
N GLY A 44 -47.48 -3.48 23.80
CA GLY A 44 -47.91 -4.85 24.04
C GLY A 44 -46.77 -5.75 24.52
N ALA A 45 -45.59 -5.66 23.88
CA ALA A 45 -44.42 -6.41 24.29
C ALA A 45 -43.87 -5.97 25.65
N ALA A 46 -43.84 -4.66 25.93
CA ALA A 46 -43.40 -4.12 27.22
C ALA A 46 -44.31 -4.60 28.36
N ARG A 47 -45.64 -4.54 28.17
CA ARG A 47 -46.63 -5.01 29.12
C ARG A 47 -46.51 -6.50 29.41
N LEU A 48 -46.41 -7.34 28.39
CA LEU A 48 -46.23 -8.80 28.57
C LEU A 48 -44.94 -9.12 29.35
N ILE A 49 -43.86 -8.37 29.09
CA ILE A 49 -42.63 -8.56 29.85
C ILE A 49 -42.80 -8.07 31.30
N GLY A 50 -43.44 -6.91 31.52
CA GLY A 50 -43.72 -6.38 32.85
C GLY A 50 -44.59 -7.32 33.70
N GLU A 51 -45.64 -7.90 33.10
CA GLU A 51 -46.48 -8.92 33.73
C GLU A 51 -45.68 -10.16 34.15
N LEU A 52 -44.76 -10.63 33.29
CA LEU A 52 -43.88 -11.76 33.61
C LEU A 52 -42.94 -11.44 34.78
N ILE A 53 -42.33 -10.25 34.78
CA ILE A 53 -41.43 -9.80 35.84
C ILE A 53 -42.19 -9.72 37.17
N ASN A 54 -43.39 -9.14 37.16
CA ASN A 54 -44.23 -9.03 38.36
C ASN A 54 -44.66 -10.41 38.88
N ALA A 55 -45.05 -11.32 37.98
CA ALA A 55 -45.36 -12.70 38.35
C ALA A 55 -44.15 -13.44 38.93
N ALA A 56 -42.96 -13.28 38.33
CA ALA A 56 -41.74 -13.86 38.86
C ALA A 56 -41.40 -13.29 40.25
N ARG A 57 -41.52 -11.97 40.45
CA ARG A 57 -41.28 -11.32 41.75
C ARG A 57 -42.18 -11.85 42.86
N SER A 58 -43.41 -12.22 42.52
CA SER A 58 -44.37 -12.80 43.47
C SER A 58 -44.02 -14.22 43.93
N LYS A 59 -43.09 -14.91 43.27
CA LYS A 59 -42.59 -16.23 43.68
C LYS A 59 -41.52 -16.10 44.78
N ASP A 60 -41.43 -17.13 45.62
CA ASP A 60 -40.30 -17.30 46.55
C ASP A 60 -38.97 -17.30 45.77
N PRO A 61 -37.91 -16.65 46.27
CA PRO A 61 -36.58 -16.66 45.64
C PRO A 61 -36.10 -18.02 45.11
N ALA A 62 -36.41 -19.13 45.79
CA ALA A 62 -36.03 -20.48 45.34
C ALA A 62 -36.77 -20.92 44.06
N ASP A 63 -38.02 -20.48 43.86
CA ASP A 63 -38.89 -20.90 42.75
C ASP A 63 -38.86 -19.94 41.56
N ARG A 64 -38.30 -18.73 41.73
CA ARG A 64 -38.25 -17.70 40.67
C ARG A 64 -37.61 -18.18 39.39
N MET A 65 -36.46 -18.87 39.51
CA MET A 65 -35.73 -19.38 38.34
C MET A 65 -36.50 -20.52 37.67
N ALA A 66 -37.07 -21.43 38.44
CA ALA A 66 -37.91 -22.51 37.91
C ALA A 66 -39.13 -21.95 37.15
N PHE A 67 -39.72 -20.84 37.62
CA PHE A 67 -40.83 -20.16 36.93
C PHE A 67 -40.39 -19.48 35.61
N ILE A 68 -39.21 -18.86 35.58
CA ILE A 68 -38.67 -18.21 34.38
C ILE A 68 -38.27 -19.27 33.32
N ASP A 69 -37.65 -20.36 33.77
CA ASP A 69 -37.12 -21.43 32.92
C ASP A 69 -38.14 -22.53 32.58
N ALA A 70 -39.33 -22.50 33.18
CA ALA A 70 -40.40 -23.44 32.90
C ALA A 70 -40.71 -23.55 31.40
N ASP A 71 -41.12 -24.76 31.01
CA ASP A 71 -41.32 -25.15 29.61
C ASP A 71 -42.16 -24.11 28.86
N PRO A 72 -41.73 -23.65 27.66
CA PRO A 72 -42.56 -22.77 26.83
C PRO A 72 -43.97 -23.30 26.54
N ASP A 73 -44.23 -24.61 26.71
CA ASP A 73 -45.54 -25.23 26.52
C ASP A 73 -46.49 -25.08 27.74
N ASP A 74 -46.04 -24.46 28.84
CA ASP A 74 -46.94 -23.95 29.88
C ASP A 74 -47.83 -22.84 29.29
N SER A 75 -49.06 -23.23 28.95
CA SER A 75 -50.00 -22.45 28.14
C SER A 75 -50.33 -21.08 28.73
N SER A 76 -50.11 -20.88 30.04
CA SER A 76 -50.47 -19.65 30.75
C SER A 76 -49.47 -18.50 30.60
N TRP A 77 -48.18 -18.79 30.32
CA TRP A 77 -47.10 -17.78 30.24
C TRP A 77 -46.24 -17.89 28.98
N SER A 78 -46.58 -18.78 28.05
CA SER A 78 -45.81 -19.06 26.83
C SER A 78 -45.49 -17.80 26.02
N VAL A 79 -46.49 -16.94 25.81
CA VAL A 79 -46.37 -15.67 25.06
C VAL A 79 -45.44 -14.70 25.78
N HIS A 80 -45.60 -14.54 27.09
CA HIS A 80 -44.77 -13.68 27.93
C HIS A 80 -43.29 -14.11 27.92
N ARG A 81 -43.03 -15.41 28.09
CA ARG A 81 -41.67 -15.96 28.05
C ARG A 81 -41.04 -15.82 26.66
N ALA A 82 -41.82 -15.97 25.58
CA ALA A 82 -41.33 -15.76 24.22
C ALA A 82 -40.90 -14.30 23.99
N MET A 83 -41.69 -13.33 24.47
CA MET A 83 -41.35 -11.91 24.38
C MET A 83 -40.14 -11.55 25.24
N TRP A 84 -40.08 -12.05 26.47
CA TRP A 84 -38.92 -11.91 27.35
C TRP A 84 -37.64 -12.45 26.69
N ARG A 85 -37.66 -13.67 26.16
CA ARG A 85 -36.50 -14.26 25.47
C ARG A 85 -36.05 -13.43 24.27
N LYS A 86 -36.99 -12.86 23.50
CA LYS A 86 -36.67 -11.99 22.36
C LYS A 86 -35.98 -10.71 22.82
N TRP A 87 -36.51 -10.04 23.84
CA TRP A 87 -35.92 -8.82 24.38
C TRP A 87 -34.59 -9.08 25.10
N TYR A 88 -34.53 -10.13 25.92
CA TYR A 88 -33.31 -10.54 26.61
C TYR A 88 -32.16 -10.85 25.65
N LYS A 89 -32.43 -11.42 24.46
CA LYS A 89 -31.41 -11.61 23.41
C LYS A 89 -30.77 -10.30 22.93
N ILE A 90 -31.51 -9.19 22.95
CA ILE A 90 -31.02 -7.85 22.60
C ILE A 90 -30.17 -7.27 23.74
N LEU A 91 -30.56 -7.51 24.99
CA LEU A 91 -29.84 -7.04 26.17
C LEU A 91 -28.60 -7.86 26.52
N THR A 92 -28.62 -9.17 26.24
CA THR A 92 -27.57 -10.12 26.62
C THR A 92 -26.17 -9.63 26.21
N PRO A 93 -25.93 -9.12 24.98
CA PRO A 93 -24.62 -8.56 24.62
C PRO A 93 -24.17 -7.41 25.51
N LYS A 94 -25.08 -6.48 25.88
CA LYS A 94 -24.77 -5.33 26.74
C LYS A 94 -24.47 -5.75 28.17
N VAL A 95 -25.29 -6.66 28.72
CA VAL A 95 -25.07 -7.24 30.05
C VAL A 95 -23.73 -7.97 30.10
N ASN A 96 -23.45 -8.79 29.09
CA ASN A 96 -22.19 -9.50 28.96
C ASN A 96 -20.99 -8.53 28.88
N GLN A 97 -21.13 -7.43 28.13
CA GLN A 97 -20.09 -6.42 27.99
C GLN A 97 -19.85 -5.66 29.30
N ALA A 98 -20.90 -5.30 30.04
CA ALA A 98 -20.78 -4.65 31.34
C ALA A 98 -20.06 -5.53 32.35
N ILE A 99 -20.44 -6.81 32.43
CA ILE A 99 -19.77 -7.79 33.30
C ILE A 99 -18.31 -8.01 32.85
N ASP A 100 -18.07 -8.21 31.55
CA ASP A 100 -16.71 -8.42 31.04
C ASP A 100 -15.82 -7.20 31.28
N LYS A 101 -16.37 -5.98 31.20
CA LYS A 101 -15.64 -4.74 31.51
C LYS A 101 -15.22 -4.72 32.97
N VAL A 102 -16.15 -4.95 33.90
CA VAL A 102 -15.84 -4.97 35.33
C VAL A 102 -14.86 -6.08 35.71
N LEU A 103 -15.04 -7.29 35.16
CA LEU A 103 -14.08 -8.38 35.36
C LEU A 103 -12.71 -8.05 34.78
N SER A 104 -12.65 -7.32 33.66
CA SER A 104 -11.39 -6.87 33.07
C SER A 104 -10.69 -5.82 33.93
N GLU A 105 -11.43 -4.87 34.52
CA GLU A 105 -10.90 -3.86 35.45
C GLU A 105 -10.39 -4.49 36.75
N LEU A 106 -11.00 -5.60 37.17
CA LEU A 106 -10.60 -6.38 38.33
C LEU A 106 -9.57 -7.48 37.99
N GLU A 107 -9.04 -7.51 36.77
CA GLU A 107 -8.09 -8.52 36.28
C GLU A 107 -8.52 -9.98 36.51
N SER A 108 -9.84 -10.21 36.55
CA SER A 108 -10.46 -11.50 36.89
C SER A 108 -11.33 -12.05 35.75
N LEU A 109 -11.24 -11.45 34.57
CA LEU A 109 -11.82 -12.01 33.37
C LEU A 109 -11.12 -13.35 33.06
N PRO A 110 -11.82 -14.45 32.71
CA PRO A 110 -11.18 -15.77 32.61
C PRO A 110 -9.95 -15.79 31.69
N LYS A 111 -9.97 -15.04 30.59
CA LYS A 111 -8.80 -14.91 29.70
C LYS A 111 -7.59 -14.27 30.38
N MET A 112 -7.79 -13.31 31.29
CA MET A 112 -6.74 -12.64 32.07
C MET A 112 -6.25 -13.54 33.21
N MET A 113 -7.15 -14.29 33.83
CA MET A 113 -6.77 -15.28 34.85
C MET A 113 -5.85 -16.36 34.29
N LEU A 114 -6.02 -16.76 33.02
CA LEU A 114 -5.09 -17.68 32.33
C LEU A 114 -3.65 -17.13 32.31
N TYR A 115 -3.47 -15.81 32.25
CA TYR A 115 -2.13 -15.20 32.29
C TYR A 115 -1.53 -15.27 33.71
N GLN A 116 -2.33 -15.37 34.76
CA GLN A 116 -1.86 -15.36 36.16
C GLN A 116 -1.47 -16.75 36.69
N GLN A 117 -1.67 -17.81 35.91
CA GLN A 117 -1.44 -19.20 36.30
C GLN A 117 -0.30 -19.82 35.48
N ASP A 118 0.25 -20.93 35.98
CA ASP A 118 1.40 -21.61 35.39
C ASP A 118 1.05 -22.56 34.23
N ASP A 119 -0.25 -22.74 33.95
CA ASP A 119 -0.76 -23.62 32.88
C ASP A 119 -1.84 -22.91 32.02
N ASP A 120 -2.27 -23.55 30.94
CA ASP A 120 -3.35 -23.03 30.08
C ASP A 120 -4.74 -23.65 30.43
N ALA A 121 -4.90 -24.20 31.65
CA ALA A 121 -6.15 -24.83 32.07
C ALA A 121 -7.24 -23.77 32.32
N PHE A 122 -8.45 -23.99 31.84
CA PHE A 122 -9.51 -22.99 32.03
C PHE A 122 -9.80 -22.75 33.53
N PRO A 123 -9.85 -21.51 34.02
CA PRO A 123 -9.99 -21.23 35.45
C PRO A 123 -11.24 -21.87 36.06
N GLU A 124 -11.14 -22.32 37.30
CA GLU A 124 -12.27 -22.91 38.01
C GLU A 124 -13.37 -21.89 38.34
N LEU A 125 -14.63 -22.35 38.35
CA LEU A 125 -15.79 -21.48 38.58
C LEU A 125 -15.72 -20.79 39.96
N THR A 126 -15.17 -21.48 40.95
CA THR A 126 -14.95 -20.96 42.31
C THR A 126 -14.14 -19.68 42.31
N ASN A 127 -13.16 -19.56 41.41
CA ASN A 127 -12.28 -18.40 41.34
C ASN A 127 -13.05 -17.16 40.88
N LEU A 128 -13.96 -17.33 39.92
CA LEU A 128 -14.83 -16.23 39.48
C LEU A 128 -15.90 -15.90 40.51
N ILE A 129 -16.48 -16.91 41.18
CA ILE A 129 -17.47 -16.70 42.24
C ILE A 129 -16.86 -15.95 43.44
N ALA A 130 -15.58 -16.13 43.75
CA ALA A 130 -14.91 -15.37 44.79
C ALA A 130 -14.95 -13.85 44.53
N MET A 131 -15.02 -13.42 43.26
CA MET A 131 -15.12 -12.02 42.84
C MET A 131 -16.52 -11.42 42.97
N THR A 132 -17.52 -12.19 43.43
CA THR A 132 -18.93 -11.75 43.56
C THR A 132 -19.03 -10.39 44.24
N ASN A 133 -18.37 -10.19 45.39
CA ASN A 133 -18.49 -8.95 46.15
C ASN A 133 -17.83 -7.76 45.43
N SER A 134 -16.61 -7.94 44.92
CA SER A 134 -15.86 -6.88 44.24
C SER A 134 -16.53 -6.47 42.93
N ALA A 135 -16.96 -7.44 42.12
CA ALA A 135 -17.62 -7.15 40.85
C ALA A 135 -19.05 -6.60 41.05
N SER A 136 -19.77 -7.01 42.10
CA SER A 136 -21.06 -6.38 42.45
C SER A 136 -20.88 -4.91 42.84
N LYS A 137 -19.87 -4.60 43.67
CA LYS A 137 -19.55 -3.23 44.07
C LYS A 137 -19.16 -2.36 42.89
N ALA A 138 -18.36 -2.88 41.97
CA ALA A 138 -17.97 -2.16 40.76
C ALA A 138 -19.15 -1.89 39.82
N LEU A 139 -20.12 -2.82 39.71
CA LEU A 139 -21.30 -2.65 38.85
C LEU A 139 -22.38 -1.75 39.45
N PHE A 140 -22.62 -1.84 40.76
CA PHE A 140 -23.78 -1.25 41.43
C PHE A 140 -23.42 -0.17 42.46
N GLY A 141 -22.14 0.03 42.76
CA GLY A 141 -21.65 0.92 43.80
C GLY A 141 -21.73 0.33 45.22
N ASP A 142 -20.97 0.93 46.14
CA ASP A 142 -20.90 0.48 47.54
C ASP A 142 -22.22 0.61 48.29
N TYR A 143 -23.00 1.67 48.01
CA TYR A 143 -24.27 1.92 48.68
C TYR A 143 -25.31 0.85 48.35
N ALA A 144 -25.43 0.45 47.08
CA ALA A 144 -26.32 -0.63 46.67
C ALA A 144 -25.89 -1.97 47.29
N CYS A 145 -24.58 -2.17 47.52
CA CYS A 145 -24.00 -3.39 48.05
C CYS A 145 -24.06 -3.53 49.59
N ASN A 146 -24.51 -2.52 50.32
CA ASN A 146 -24.59 -2.53 51.78
C ASN A 146 -26.05 -2.74 52.25
N GLY A 147 -26.44 -3.98 52.57
CA GLY A 147 -27.76 -4.26 53.18
C GLY A 147 -28.17 -5.74 53.24
N ALA A 148 -29.20 -6.05 54.03
CA ALA A 148 -29.75 -7.41 54.19
C ALA A 148 -30.42 -7.94 52.90
N PHE A 149 -30.99 -7.04 52.08
CA PHE A 149 -31.62 -7.36 50.79
C PHE A 149 -30.60 -7.88 49.76
N LEU A 150 -29.43 -7.24 49.65
CA LEU A 150 -28.42 -7.65 48.66
C LEU A 150 -27.88 -9.06 48.96
N LYS A 151 -27.66 -9.37 50.26
CA LYS A 151 -27.17 -10.68 50.70
C LYS A 151 -28.17 -11.81 50.43
N LYS A 152 -29.48 -11.55 50.49
CA LYS A 152 -30.51 -12.58 50.34
C LYS A 152 -30.93 -12.80 48.89
N ASP A 153 -31.13 -11.73 48.11
CA ASP A 153 -31.79 -11.81 46.80
C ASP A 153 -30.87 -11.50 45.60
N ALA A 154 -29.96 -10.53 45.72
CA ALA A 154 -29.12 -10.08 44.59
C ALA A 154 -27.82 -10.88 44.45
N GLN A 155 -27.21 -11.30 45.57
CA GLN A 155 -25.96 -12.07 45.55
C GLN A 155 -26.11 -13.43 44.81
N PRO A 156 -27.19 -14.21 45.00
CA PRO A 156 -27.42 -15.42 44.20
C PRO A 156 -27.56 -15.14 42.70
N ALA A 157 -28.30 -14.09 42.32
CA ALA A 157 -28.46 -13.68 40.93
C ALA A 157 -27.13 -13.27 40.30
N PHE A 158 -26.27 -12.57 41.03
CA PHE A 158 -24.95 -12.18 40.54
C PHE A 158 -24.01 -13.39 40.40
N LYS A 159 -24.02 -14.31 41.36
CA LYS A 159 -23.29 -15.59 41.23
C LYS A 159 -23.72 -16.37 39.99
N MET A 160 -25.02 -16.36 39.67
CA MET A 160 -25.53 -16.96 38.44
C MET A 160 -24.99 -16.24 37.19
N LEU A 161 -24.99 -14.90 37.16
CA LEU A 161 -24.42 -14.12 36.03
C LEU A 161 -22.92 -14.40 35.83
N LEU A 162 -22.16 -14.54 36.92
CA LEU A 162 -20.76 -14.95 36.88
C LEU A 162 -20.63 -16.39 36.35
N ALA A 163 -21.46 -17.33 36.81
CA ALA A 163 -21.45 -18.70 36.30
C ALA A 163 -21.79 -18.79 34.81
N GLN A 164 -22.74 -17.98 34.33
CA GLN A 164 -23.06 -17.88 32.90
C GLN A 164 -21.89 -17.27 32.11
N THR A 165 -21.24 -16.25 32.65
CA THR A 165 -20.05 -15.61 32.06
C THR A 165 -18.90 -16.61 31.97
N HIS A 166 -18.65 -17.37 33.03
CA HIS A 166 -17.69 -18.49 33.06
C HIS A 166 -17.99 -19.51 31.97
N ALA A 167 -19.23 -20.01 31.90
CA ALA A 167 -19.63 -20.98 30.88
C ALA A 167 -19.52 -20.43 29.45
N ARG A 168 -19.77 -19.14 29.23
CA ARG A 168 -19.57 -18.46 27.94
C ARG A 168 -18.09 -18.45 27.55
N HIS A 169 -17.22 -17.98 28.43
CA HIS A 169 -15.78 -17.93 28.17
C HIS A 169 -15.19 -19.33 28.04
N LYS A 170 -15.68 -20.33 28.80
CA LYS A 170 -15.26 -21.73 28.67
C LYS A 170 -15.58 -22.29 27.28
N ARG A 171 -16.72 -21.93 26.71
CA ARG A 171 -17.07 -22.29 25.32
C ARG A 171 -16.16 -21.60 24.31
N ASN A 172 -15.81 -20.32 24.52
CA ASN A 172 -14.89 -19.60 23.65
C ASN A 172 -13.48 -20.19 23.70
N TRP A 173 -12.97 -20.49 24.89
CA TRP A 173 -11.71 -21.20 25.11
C TRP A 173 -11.69 -22.55 24.40
N LYS A 174 -12.73 -23.39 24.57
CA LYS A 174 -12.83 -24.67 23.85
C LYS A 174 -12.83 -24.51 22.32
N ARG A 175 -13.53 -23.50 21.79
CA ARG A 175 -13.52 -23.18 20.36
C ARG A 175 -12.13 -22.76 19.90
N ALA A 176 -11.45 -21.91 20.66
CA ALA A 176 -10.09 -21.48 20.38
C ALA A 176 -9.13 -22.67 20.35
N LEU A 177 -9.15 -23.53 21.36
CA LEU A 177 -8.38 -24.77 21.38
C LEU A 177 -8.71 -25.67 20.18
N THR A 178 -9.99 -25.75 19.80
CA THR A 178 -10.40 -26.54 18.64
C THR A 178 -9.83 -25.98 17.34
N THR A 179 -9.81 -24.65 17.20
CA THR A 179 -9.20 -23.98 16.05
C THR A 179 -7.68 -24.15 16.02
N LEU A 180 -7.02 -24.10 17.18
CA LEU A 180 -5.57 -24.25 17.30
C LEU A 180 -5.10 -25.68 17.05
N PHE A 181 -5.77 -26.68 17.63
CA PHE A 181 -5.28 -28.06 17.72
C PHE A 181 -6.23 -29.12 17.15
N GLY A 182 -7.31 -28.72 16.47
CA GLY A 182 -8.32 -29.67 15.98
C GLY A 182 -9.20 -30.21 17.09
N LYS A 183 -9.69 -31.45 17.01
CA LYS A 183 -10.62 -31.98 18.03
C LYS A 183 -9.93 -32.05 19.40
N VAL A 184 -10.55 -31.50 20.44
CA VAL A 184 -10.06 -31.56 21.83
C VAL A 184 -11.01 -32.33 22.74
N ASN A 185 -10.47 -32.98 23.78
CA ASN A 185 -11.24 -33.64 24.83
C ASN A 185 -11.86 -32.61 25.81
N PRO A 186 -12.72 -33.03 26.77
CA PRO A 186 -13.36 -32.12 27.72
C PRO A 186 -12.38 -31.29 28.57
N GLN A 187 -11.17 -31.82 28.80
CA GLN A 187 -10.06 -31.21 29.53
C GLN A 187 -9.22 -30.27 28.66
N GLY A 188 -9.51 -30.15 27.36
CA GLY A 188 -8.78 -29.27 26.43
C GLY A 188 -7.55 -29.92 25.79
N VAL A 189 -7.34 -31.23 25.97
CA VAL A 189 -6.22 -31.96 25.34
C VAL A 189 -6.60 -32.35 23.91
N ALA A 190 -5.70 -32.12 22.95
CA ALA A 190 -5.89 -32.50 21.56
C ALA A 190 -6.06 -34.02 21.40
N LEU A 191 -7.04 -34.44 20.60
CA LEU A 191 -7.37 -35.85 20.33
C LEU A 191 -6.65 -36.41 19.10
N ALA A 192 -6.09 -35.55 18.24
CA ALA A 192 -5.33 -35.95 17.05
C ALA A 192 -4.14 -35.02 16.86
N GLU A 193 -2.94 -35.58 16.78
CA GLU A 193 -1.73 -34.81 16.50
C GLU A 193 -1.74 -34.27 15.07
N GLY A 194 -1.21 -33.05 14.88
CA GLY A 194 -0.96 -32.47 13.55
C GLY A 194 -2.14 -31.78 12.86
N VAL A 195 -3.32 -31.72 13.48
CA VAL A 195 -4.49 -31.01 12.92
C VAL A 195 -4.64 -29.64 13.58
N GLY A 196 -4.92 -28.60 12.81
CA GLY A 196 -5.19 -27.24 13.31
C GLY A 196 -4.18 -26.18 12.88
N LEU A 197 -4.41 -24.94 13.30
CA LEU A 197 -3.55 -23.80 12.94
C LEU A 197 -2.16 -23.89 13.60
N TRP A 198 -2.07 -24.39 14.84
CA TRP A 198 -0.82 -24.42 15.59
C TRP A 198 0.23 -25.35 14.97
N PRO A 199 -0.04 -26.65 14.72
CA PRO A 199 0.96 -27.54 14.11
C PRO A 199 1.41 -27.06 12.72
N ALA A 200 0.50 -26.45 11.95
CA ALA A 200 0.80 -25.91 10.63
C ALA A 200 1.67 -24.65 10.69
N LEU A 201 1.51 -23.80 11.72
CA LEU A 201 2.40 -22.67 11.98
C LEU A 201 3.75 -23.17 12.49
N GLU A 202 3.77 -24.06 13.49
CA GLU A 202 5.00 -24.57 14.08
C GLU A 202 5.87 -25.29 13.06
N LYS A 203 5.29 -26.12 12.20
CA LYS A 203 6.02 -26.76 11.09
C LYS A 203 6.66 -25.72 10.17
N HIS A 204 5.90 -24.70 9.76
CA HIS A 204 6.38 -23.64 8.86
C HIS A 204 7.50 -22.82 9.49
N MET A 205 7.34 -22.45 10.76
CA MET A 205 8.35 -21.67 11.48
C MET A 205 9.63 -22.46 11.75
N LYS A 206 9.55 -23.75 12.07
CA LYS A 206 10.73 -24.63 12.18
C LYS A 206 11.50 -24.69 10.86
N THR A 207 10.79 -24.93 9.74
CA THR A 207 11.41 -24.93 8.41
C THR A 207 12.10 -23.60 8.10
N LEU A 208 11.50 -22.47 8.46
CA LEU A 208 12.14 -21.16 8.30
C LEU A 208 13.34 -20.96 9.23
N GLU A 209 13.25 -21.36 10.50
CA GLU A 209 14.34 -21.22 11.46
C GLU A 209 15.60 -21.97 11.02
N ASP A 210 15.42 -23.17 10.45
CA ASP A 210 16.50 -24.03 9.96
C ASP A 210 17.18 -23.49 8.68
N GLN A 211 16.52 -22.58 7.95
CA GLN A 211 17.06 -21.97 6.72
C GLN A 211 17.89 -20.71 7.03
N GLU A 212 19.08 -20.60 6.46
CA GLU A 212 19.89 -19.36 6.53
C GLU A 212 19.30 -18.24 5.67
N GLU A 213 18.81 -18.60 4.49
CA GLU A 213 18.17 -17.70 3.53
C GLU A 213 16.66 -17.93 3.48
N TRP A 214 15.91 -16.84 3.56
CA TRP A 214 14.45 -16.87 3.56
C TRP A 214 13.91 -16.39 2.23
N ASP A 215 13.00 -17.15 1.63
CA ASP A 215 12.22 -16.68 0.50
C ASP A 215 11.14 -15.68 0.94
N THR A 216 10.90 -14.65 0.13
CA THR A 216 9.94 -13.58 0.42
C THR A 216 8.50 -14.11 0.56
N ASN A 217 8.13 -15.14 -0.19
CA ASN A 217 6.80 -15.75 -0.10
C ASN A 217 6.67 -16.56 1.20
N ALA A 218 7.72 -17.27 1.61
CA ALA A 218 7.73 -18.00 2.87
C ALA A 218 7.53 -17.08 4.09
N VAL A 219 8.13 -15.88 4.07
CA VAL A 219 7.92 -14.80 5.07
C VAL A 219 6.46 -14.31 5.07
N LYS A 220 5.87 -14.06 3.90
CA LYS A 220 4.46 -13.66 3.78
C LYS A 220 3.51 -14.72 4.30
N ILE A 221 3.78 -16.00 4.02
CA ILE A 221 3.01 -17.13 4.53
C ILE A 221 3.10 -17.20 6.05
N ALA A 222 4.28 -17.01 6.63
CA ALA A 222 4.48 -16.96 8.08
C ALA A 222 3.65 -15.84 8.72
N LEU A 223 3.73 -14.61 8.20
CA LEU A 223 2.94 -13.47 8.68
C LEU A 223 1.43 -13.75 8.60
N LYS A 224 0.96 -14.31 7.48
CA LYS A 224 -0.46 -14.67 7.32
C LYS A 224 -0.92 -15.68 8.38
N LYS A 225 -0.12 -16.73 8.62
CA LYS A 225 -0.43 -17.75 9.63
C LYS A 225 -0.42 -17.18 11.05
N ILE A 226 0.51 -16.26 11.35
CA ILE A 226 0.54 -15.52 12.63
C ILE A 226 -0.75 -14.70 12.79
N ILE A 227 -1.20 -13.98 11.75
CA ILE A 227 -2.45 -13.20 11.81
C ILE A 227 -3.66 -14.12 12.07
N GLU A 228 -3.74 -15.27 11.40
CA GLU A 228 -4.82 -16.25 11.58
C GLU A 228 -4.88 -16.79 13.02
N ILE A 229 -3.73 -16.96 13.68
CA ILE A 229 -3.65 -17.53 15.03
C ILE A 229 -3.89 -16.50 16.15
N ARG A 230 -3.77 -15.20 15.87
CA ARG A 230 -3.85 -14.12 16.88
C ARG A 230 -5.15 -14.14 17.71
N GLY A 231 -6.28 -14.44 17.09
CA GLY A 231 -7.56 -14.48 17.81
C GLY A 231 -7.61 -15.63 18.83
N PRO A 232 -7.43 -16.88 18.39
CA PRO A 232 -7.44 -18.04 19.28
C PRO A 232 -6.30 -18.10 20.30
N ILE A 233 -5.09 -17.65 19.96
CA ILE A 233 -3.90 -17.84 20.82
C ILE A 233 -3.95 -17.07 22.15
N MET A 234 -4.77 -16.02 22.26
CA MET A 234 -5.02 -15.29 23.52
C MET A 234 -5.64 -16.17 24.62
N TRP A 235 -6.11 -17.37 24.28
CA TRP A 235 -6.61 -18.37 25.21
C TRP A 235 -5.56 -19.41 25.64
N CYS A 236 -4.32 -19.27 25.16
CA CYS A 236 -3.16 -20.09 25.49
C CYS A 236 -1.92 -19.20 25.74
N PRO A 237 -1.88 -18.43 26.85
CA PRO A 237 -0.80 -17.49 27.15
C PRO A 237 0.62 -18.05 27.01
N LEU A 238 0.82 -19.32 27.41
CA LEU A 238 2.14 -19.95 27.31
C LEU A 238 2.62 -20.04 25.85
N LEU A 239 1.71 -20.35 24.93
CA LEU A 239 2.02 -20.43 23.50
C LEU A 239 2.06 -19.06 22.83
N GLU A 240 1.31 -18.08 23.32
CA GLU A 240 1.36 -16.71 22.82
C GLU A 240 2.79 -16.14 22.90
N SER A 241 3.53 -16.43 23.97
CA SER A 241 4.93 -16.03 24.11
C SER A 241 5.80 -16.52 22.94
N ARG A 242 5.59 -17.76 22.50
CA ARG A 242 6.32 -18.35 21.37
C ARG A 242 5.89 -17.75 20.02
N VAL A 243 4.62 -17.40 19.86
CA VAL A 243 4.16 -16.66 18.66
C VAL A 243 4.80 -15.29 18.59
N GLN A 244 4.93 -14.59 19.73
CA GLN A 244 5.60 -13.30 19.80
C GLN A 244 7.09 -13.39 19.42
N GLU A 245 7.79 -14.44 19.85
CA GLU A 245 9.16 -14.69 19.41
C GLU A 245 9.24 -14.88 17.88
N TRP A 246 8.36 -15.70 17.30
CA TRP A 246 8.31 -15.91 15.86
C TRP A 246 7.97 -14.65 15.07
N GLU A 247 7.00 -13.88 15.55
CA GLU A 247 6.62 -12.62 14.93
C GLU A 247 7.74 -11.59 15.00
N ALA A 248 8.43 -11.49 16.15
CA ALA A 248 9.58 -10.60 16.31
C ALA A 248 10.74 -11.00 15.39
N MET A 249 10.99 -12.30 15.24
CA MET A 249 11.97 -12.84 14.29
C MET A 249 11.59 -12.51 12.84
N VAL A 250 10.34 -12.74 12.46
CA VAL A 250 9.86 -12.44 11.10
C VAL A 250 9.91 -10.94 10.80
N ALA A 251 9.53 -10.10 11.77
CA ALA A 251 9.66 -8.65 11.67
C ALA A 251 11.12 -8.19 11.56
N GLY A 252 12.03 -8.83 12.29
CA GLY A 252 13.46 -8.57 12.21
C GLY A 252 14.04 -8.87 10.82
N ALA A 253 13.69 -10.03 10.26
CA ALA A 253 14.10 -10.41 8.91
C ALA A 253 13.51 -9.47 7.85
N ALA A 254 12.22 -9.16 7.94
CA ALA A 254 11.55 -8.24 7.03
C ALA A 254 12.16 -6.83 7.07
N ALA A 255 12.46 -6.31 8.26
CA ALA A 255 13.10 -5.01 8.42
C ALA A 255 14.51 -4.97 7.82
N ALA A 256 15.31 -6.02 8.01
CA ALA A 256 16.64 -6.15 7.39
C ALA A 256 16.56 -6.15 5.85
N ALA A 257 15.47 -6.66 5.29
CA ALA A 257 15.20 -6.65 3.85
C ALA A 257 14.47 -5.39 3.34
N GLY A 258 14.26 -4.38 4.19
CA GLY A 258 13.52 -3.16 3.83
C GLY A 258 12.02 -3.36 3.59
N ILE A 259 11.46 -4.51 3.98
CA ILE A 259 10.03 -4.79 3.87
C ILE A 259 9.31 -4.17 5.07
N GLN A 260 8.44 -3.19 4.81
CA GLN A 260 7.57 -2.65 5.87
C GLN A 260 6.50 -3.67 6.26
N VAL A 261 6.51 -4.08 7.52
CA VAL A 261 5.46 -4.91 8.12
C VAL A 261 4.52 -3.97 8.89
N GLU A 262 3.29 -3.79 8.40
CA GLU A 262 2.29 -2.87 8.97
C GLU A 262 1.70 -3.30 10.34
N HIS A 263 2.36 -4.18 11.09
CA HIS A 263 1.81 -4.72 12.34
C HIS A 263 2.58 -4.26 13.57
N THR A 264 1.86 -3.60 14.49
CA THR A 264 2.32 -3.35 15.86
C THR A 264 2.39 -4.68 16.61
N LEU A 265 3.59 -5.10 16.98
CA LEU A 265 3.82 -6.15 17.97
C LEU A 265 2.98 -5.84 19.23
N ARG A 266 2.01 -6.70 19.56
CA ARG A 266 1.44 -6.69 20.91
C ARG A 266 2.43 -7.41 21.81
N VAL A 267 3.21 -6.65 22.57
CA VAL A 267 3.97 -7.20 23.69
C VAL A 267 2.94 -7.69 24.69
N ALA A 268 2.97 -8.98 25.07
CA ALA A 268 2.27 -9.44 26.27
C ALA A 268 2.95 -8.77 27.45
N LYS A 269 2.56 -7.54 27.75
CA LYS A 269 3.12 -6.76 28.83
C LYS A 269 2.97 -7.57 30.11
N ASP A 270 4.10 -7.81 30.76
CA ASP A 270 4.22 -8.14 32.19
C ASP A 270 3.81 -9.54 32.66
N VAL A 271 3.39 -10.46 31.78
CA VAL A 271 2.91 -11.78 32.25
C VAL A 271 4.00 -12.86 32.23
N VAL A 272 4.62 -13.09 31.07
CA VAL A 272 5.64 -14.13 30.94
C VAL A 272 7.00 -13.48 31.19
N LYS A 273 7.58 -13.73 32.36
CA LYS A 273 8.88 -13.17 32.75
C LYS A 273 9.93 -13.42 31.65
N GLY A 274 10.45 -12.34 31.07
CA GLY A 274 11.47 -12.39 30.01
C GLY A 274 10.95 -12.52 28.58
N ALA A 275 9.63 -12.46 28.32
CA ALA A 275 9.09 -12.52 26.96
C ALA A 275 9.60 -11.39 26.06
N GLU A 276 9.74 -10.17 26.59
CA GLU A 276 10.31 -9.04 25.86
C GLU A 276 11.78 -9.29 25.48
N GLU A 277 12.59 -9.78 26.42
CA GLU A 277 13.99 -10.14 26.15
C GLU A 277 14.11 -11.26 25.10
N LYS A 278 13.22 -12.26 25.14
CA LYS A 278 13.17 -13.33 24.13
C LYS A 278 12.74 -12.81 22.77
N ALA A 279 11.73 -11.94 22.71
CA ALA A 279 11.28 -11.29 21.47
C ALA A 279 12.39 -10.42 20.87
N ASP A 280 13.13 -9.66 21.68
CA ASP A 280 14.28 -8.86 21.24
C ASP A 280 15.41 -9.74 20.70
N LYS A 281 15.74 -10.84 21.40
CA LYS A 281 16.70 -11.83 20.90
C LYS A 281 16.23 -12.47 19.59
N ALA A 282 14.95 -12.79 19.49
CA ALA A 282 14.35 -13.32 18.26
C ALA A 282 14.39 -12.30 17.12
N ASN A 283 14.11 -11.02 17.38
CA ASN A 283 14.24 -9.94 16.39
C ASN A 283 15.68 -9.81 15.89
N LYS A 284 16.66 -9.82 16.80
CA LYS A 284 18.09 -9.80 16.44
C LYS A 284 18.47 -11.00 15.57
N ARG A 285 18.03 -12.21 15.92
CA ARG A 285 18.20 -13.43 15.08
C ARG A 285 17.50 -13.31 13.72
N GLY A 286 16.33 -12.68 13.68
CA GLY A 286 15.61 -12.39 12.45
C GLY A 286 16.41 -11.50 11.52
N ARG A 287 17.03 -10.43 12.05
CA ARG A 287 17.86 -9.50 11.26
C ARG A 287 19.08 -10.15 10.62
N THR A 288 19.56 -11.27 11.16
CA THR A 288 20.66 -12.03 10.56
C THR A 288 20.22 -12.95 9.43
N LYS A 289 18.91 -13.20 9.26
CA LYS A 289 18.38 -13.99 8.15
C LYS A 289 18.36 -13.14 6.89
N LYS A 290 18.93 -13.66 5.81
CA LYS A 290 18.96 -12.98 4.51
C LYS A 290 17.66 -13.30 3.77
N ILE A 291 16.83 -12.30 3.48
CA ILE A 291 15.68 -12.51 2.59
C ILE A 291 16.18 -12.40 1.16
N VAL A 292 16.16 -13.51 0.43
CA VAL A 292 16.44 -13.51 -0.99
C VAL A 292 15.11 -13.23 -1.68
N ALA A 293 14.99 -12.07 -2.31
CA ALA A 293 13.96 -11.89 -3.32
C ALA A 293 14.27 -12.92 -4.40
N SER A 294 13.32 -13.80 -4.75
CA SER A 294 13.49 -14.71 -5.87
C SER A 294 13.76 -13.89 -7.13
N THR A 295 15.03 -13.69 -7.47
CA THR A 295 15.45 -13.13 -8.75
C THR A 295 15.07 -14.16 -9.81
N MET A 296 14.66 -13.71 -10.99
CA MET A 296 14.54 -14.63 -12.11
C MET A 296 15.90 -15.29 -12.32
N ASP A 297 15.92 -16.61 -12.44
CA ASP A 297 17.12 -17.30 -12.89
C ASP A 297 17.33 -17.07 -14.40
N ASP A 298 18.51 -17.43 -14.89
CA ASP A 298 18.87 -17.23 -16.30
C ASP A 298 17.91 -17.96 -17.26
N GLY A 299 17.29 -19.06 -16.81
CA GLY A 299 16.33 -19.84 -17.60
C GLY A 299 14.98 -19.15 -17.72
N ASP A 300 14.46 -18.58 -16.63
CA ASP A 300 13.27 -17.74 -16.59
C ASP A 300 13.49 -16.49 -17.48
N LEU A 301 14.68 -15.88 -17.43
CA LEU A 301 15.05 -14.73 -18.26
C LEU A 301 15.09 -15.08 -19.75
N HIS A 302 15.78 -16.18 -20.11
CA HIS A 302 15.84 -16.66 -21.49
C HIS A 302 14.46 -16.99 -22.05
N SER A 303 13.59 -17.63 -21.25
CA SER A 303 12.21 -17.93 -21.63
C SER A 303 11.38 -16.67 -21.84
N LEU A 304 11.55 -15.65 -20.99
CA LEU A 304 10.92 -14.34 -21.19
C LEU A 304 11.36 -13.72 -22.50
N PHE A 305 12.66 -13.71 -22.80
CA PHE A 305 13.18 -13.15 -24.04
C PHE A 305 12.59 -13.84 -25.26
N LEU A 306 12.61 -15.18 -25.32
CA LEU A 306 12.02 -15.92 -26.44
C LEU A 306 10.54 -15.57 -26.65
N ILE A 307 9.76 -15.48 -25.57
CA ILE A 307 8.33 -15.13 -25.68
C ILE A 307 8.13 -13.72 -26.23
N LEU A 308 8.96 -12.75 -25.83
CA LEU A 308 8.87 -11.38 -26.34
C LEU A 308 9.33 -11.31 -27.80
N THR A 309 10.39 -12.02 -28.16
CA THR A 309 10.88 -12.13 -29.54
C THR A 309 9.80 -12.70 -30.46
N ASP A 310 9.27 -13.88 -30.14
CA ASP A 310 8.19 -14.53 -30.90
C ASP A 310 6.99 -13.59 -31.09
N HIS A 311 6.63 -12.85 -30.03
CA HIS A 311 5.50 -11.91 -30.07
C HIS A 311 5.75 -10.74 -31.03
N PHE A 312 6.94 -10.12 -30.97
CA PHE A 312 7.26 -9.00 -31.84
C PHE A 312 7.51 -9.43 -33.30
N GLU A 313 8.03 -10.63 -33.53
CA GLU A 313 8.11 -11.24 -34.87
C GLU A 313 6.72 -11.46 -35.45
N ALA A 314 5.79 -12.06 -34.68
CA ALA A 314 4.41 -12.27 -35.11
C ALA A 314 3.68 -10.95 -35.43
N LEU A 315 3.95 -9.87 -34.66
CA LEU A 315 3.41 -8.53 -34.97
C LEU A 315 4.01 -7.96 -36.27
N ALA A 316 5.30 -8.16 -36.50
CA ALA A 316 5.97 -7.69 -37.71
C ALA A 316 5.43 -8.39 -38.98
N GLU A 317 5.07 -9.69 -38.88
CA GLU A 317 4.47 -10.47 -39.96
C GLU A 317 3.05 -10.01 -40.32
N GLN A 318 2.28 -9.53 -39.35
CA GLN A 318 0.88 -9.08 -39.55
C GLN A 318 0.76 -7.75 -40.31
N GLY A 319 1.87 -7.19 -40.78
CA GLY A 319 1.87 -5.93 -41.53
C GLY A 319 1.71 -4.70 -40.64
N GLU A 320 1.70 -4.86 -39.31
CA GLU A 320 1.89 -3.78 -38.35
C GLU A 320 3.37 -3.40 -38.23
N ARG A 321 4.09 -3.35 -39.37
CA ARG A 321 5.44 -2.79 -39.40
C ARG A 321 5.33 -1.32 -39.03
N GLN A 322 5.71 -1.00 -37.79
CA GLN A 322 6.10 0.36 -37.48
C GLN A 322 7.33 0.67 -38.33
N GLU A 323 7.22 1.64 -39.24
CA GLU A 323 8.38 2.30 -39.85
C GLU A 323 9.16 3.00 -38.74
N GLY A 324 10.00 2.23 -38.09
CA GLY A 324 10.65 2.52 -36.82
C GLY A 324 11.26 1.24 -36.24
N SER A 325 12.06 0.55 -37.07
CA SER A 325 12.94 -0.59 -36.73
C SER A 325 12.44 -1.45 -35.56
N LEU A 326 11.37 -2.23 -35.79
CA LEU A 326 11.32 -3.54 -35.15
C LEU A 326 12.34 -4.39 -35.89
N LEU A 327 13.35 -4.79 -35.14
CA LEU A 327 14.52 -5.58 -35.53
C LEU A 327 14.18 -6.56 -36.66
N THR A 328 14.94 -6.54 -37.76
CA THR A 328 14.85 -7.59 -38.77
C THR A 328 15.27 -8.94 -38.16
N GLU A 329 14.91 -10.07 -38.78
CA GLU A 329 15.43 -11.40 -38.36
C GLU A 329 16.97 -11.42 -38.23
N ASP A 330 17.67 -10.63 -39.06
CA ASP A 330 19.12 -10.45 -39.00
C ASP A 330 19.56 -9.57 -37.81
N ASP A 331 18.76 -8.59 -37.39
CA ASP A 331 19.05 -7.75 -36.21
C ASP A 331 18.82 -8.51 -34.89
N LEU A 332 17.80 -9.38 -34.81
CA LEU A 332 17.57 -10.22 -33.63
C LEU A 332 18.64 -11.29 -33.46
N ARG A 333 19.06 -11.95 -34.54
CA ARG A 333 20.22 -12.87 -34.52
C ARG A 333 21.53 -12.12 -34.29
N GLY A 334 21.64 -10.88 -34.79
CA GLY A 334 22.73 -9.96 -34.55
C GLY A 334 22.89 -9.63 -33.07
N VAL A 335 21.82 -9.20 -32.37
CA VAL A 335 21.82 -8.87 -30.92
C VAL A 335 22.36 -10.01 -30.04
N PHE A 336 22.23 -11.27 -30.47
CA PHE A 336 22.68 -12.44 -29.72
C PHE A 336 23.88 -13.20 -30.34
N GLY A 337 24.42 -12.73 -31.47
CA GLY A 337 25.66 -13.25 -32.06
C GLY A 337 26.90 -12.67 -31.38
N GLU A 338 28.09 -13.22 -31.68
CA GLU A 338 29.37 -12.70 -31.15
C GLU A 338 29.65 -11.22 -31.55
N ASP A 339 28.90 -10.68 -32.52
CA ASP A 339 28.92 -9.27 -32.95
C ASP A 339 27.77 -8.41 -32.35
N GLY A 340 27.02 -8.95 -31.37
CA GLY A 340 25.75 -8.42 -30.87
C GLY A 340 25.83 -7.20 -29.97
N ASN A 341 25.58 -6.03 -30.58
CA ASN A 341 25.76 -4.76 -29.90
C ASN A 341 24.77 -3.66 -30.32
N ASP A 342 23.56 -4.00 -30.79
CA ASP A 342 22.54 -2.97 -31.05
C ASP A 342 21.53 -2.84 -29.91
N MET A 343 21.83 -1.97 -28.95
CA MET A 343 20.89 -1.52 -27.91
C MET A 343 20.01 -0.34 -28.40
N GLY A 344 19.70 -0.32 -29.70
CA GLY A 344 18.92 0.73 -30.36
C GLY A 344 19.75 1.96 -30.73
N VAL A 345 21.08 1.86 -30.83
CA VAL A 345 21.99 2.97 -31.18
C VAL A 345 22.80 2.72 -32.46
N THR A 346 22.59 1.60 -33.17
CA THR A 346 23.39 1.25 -34.36
C THR A 346 23.43 2.33 -35.43
N ALA A 347 22.33 3.04 -35.68
CA ALA A 347 22.30 4.12 -36.67
C ALA A 347 23.35 5.24 -36.41
N PHE A 348 23.85 5.31 -35.18
CA PHE A 348 24.75 6.36 -34.71
C PHE A 348 26.09 5.82 -34.19
N LYS A 349 26.25 4.50 -34.02
CA LYS A 349 27.45 3.89 -33.40
C LYS A 349 28.73 4.08 -34.21
N ASP A 350 28.63 4.25 -35.53
CA ASP A 350 29.79 4.43 -36.40
C ASP A 350 30.10 5.91 -36.68
N LYS A 351 29.29 6.82 -36.11
CA LYS A 351 29.50 8.27 -36.28
C LYS A 351 30.55 8.80 -35.32
N THR A 352 31.36 9.73 -35.79
CA THR A 352 32.34 10.41 -34.94
C THR A 352 31.67 11.37 -33.96
N TYR A 353 32.43 11.81 -32.95
CA TYR A 353 31.98 12.82 -32.00
C TYR A 353 31.53 14.11 -32.69
N GLU A 354 32.29 14.57 -33.68
CA GLU A 354 32.05 15.79 -34.45
C GLU A 354 30.82 15.65 -35.35
N GLU A 355 30.63 14.49 -35.98
CA GLU A 355 29.45 14.19 -36.78
C GLU A 355 28.17 14.22 -35.94
N LEU A 356 28.18 13.57 -34.77
CA LEU A 356 27.03 13.57 -33.85
C LEU A 356 26.74 14.97 -33.30
N SER A 357 27.79 15.71 -32.93
CA SER A 357 27.68 17.10 -32.49
C SER A 357 27.05 17.97 -33.56
N THR A 358 27.45 17.79 -34.83
CA THR A 358 26.89 18.51 -35.98
C THR A 358 25.44 18.13 -36.22
N LEU A 359 25.11 16.83 -36.23
CA LEU A 359 23.76 16.32 -36.45
C LEU A 359 22.75 16.84 -35.43
N LEU A 360 23.14 16.88 -34.16
CA LEU A 360 22.31 17.38 -33.07
C LEU A 360 22.29 18.92 -32.95
N ALA A 361 23.09 19.62 -33.76
CA ALA A 361 23.37 21.05 -33.59
C ALA A 361 23.89 21.40 -32.18
N PHE A 362 24.73 20.53 -31.62
CA PHE A 362 25.39 20.69 -30.32
C PHE A 362 26.84 21.12 -30.55
N PRO A 363 27.14 22.44 -30.57
CA PRO A 363 28.49 22.92 -30.83
C PRO A 363 29.48 22.36 -29.81
N GLU A 364 30.55 21.73 -30.31
CA GLU A 364 31.57 21.05 -29.48
C GLU A 364 30.99 19.94 -28.58
N GLY A 365 29.85 19.34 -28.97
CA GLY A 365 29.13 18.32 -28.22
C GLY A 365 28.42 18.83 -26.96
N ARG A 366 28.25 20.15 -26.86
CA ARG A 366 27.51 20.82 -25.79
C ARG A 366 26.10 21.18 -26.27
N PRO A 367 25.04 20.65 -25.62
CA PRO A 367 23.67 21.07 -25.90
C PRO A 367 23.50 22.59 -25.79
N PRO A 368 22.68 23.22 -26.64
CA PRO A 368 22.28 24.62 -26.48
C PRO A 368 21.83 24.92 -25.04
N LEU A 369 21.91 26.16 -24.58
CA LEU A 369 21.51 26.54 -23.21
C LEU A 369 22.34 25.96 -22.04
N PHE A 370 23.13 24.91 -22.25
CA PHE A 370 24.06 24.43 -21.23
C PHE A 370 25.18 25.45 -20.97
N SER A 371 25.66 25.50 -19.73
CA SER A 371 26.85 26.25 -19.32
C SER A 371 28.05 25.85 -20.18
N LYS A 372 28.90 26.78 -20.60
CA LYS A 372 30.10 26.43 -21.39
C LYS A 372 31.12 25.70 -20.53
N PHE A 373 31.23 26.10 -19.27
CA PHE A 373 32.13 25.52 -18.30
C PHE A 373 31.35 25.06 -17.07
N ARG A 374 31.89 24.07 -16.37
CA ARG A 374 31.42 23.63 -15.04
C ARG A 374 32.59 23.49 -14.08
N SER A 375 32.31 23.56 -12.79
CA SER A 375 33.29 23.31 -11.75
C SER A 375 33.60 21.81 -11.67
N ARG A 376 34.81 21.46 -11.24
CA ARG A 376 35.13 20.08 -10.84
C ARG A 376 34.37 19.67 -9.58
N ASP A 377 34.05 20.65 -8.72
CA ASP A 377 33.16 20.47 -7.59
C ASP A 377 31.72 20.71 -8.04
N THR A 378 30.92 19.64 -8.06
CA THR A 378 29.52 19.67 -8.53
C THR A 378 28.59 20.43 -7.59
N THR A 379 29.05 20.83 -6.40
CA THR A 379 28.27 21.71 -5.50
C THR A 379 28.28 23.17 -5.97
N ILE A 380 29.29 23.57 -6.74
CA ILE A 380 29.44 24.94 -7.26
C ILE A 380 28.80 25.02 -8.63
N ASN A 381 27.88 25.96 -8.82
CA ASN A 381 27.09 26.10 -10.03
C ASN A 381 26.75 27.57 -10.33
N SER A 382 26.33 27.84 -11.57
CA SER A 382 26.07 29.21 -12.04
C SER A 382 24.82 29.87 -11.44
N TRP A 383 23.98 29.12 -10.73
CA TRP A 383 22.70 29.62 -10.24
C TRP A 383 22.84 30.35 -8.92
N ASP A 384 23.82 29.95 -8.12
CA ASP A 384 24.06 30.50 -6.79
C ASP A 384 24.97 31.76 -6.84
N ASP A 385 25.63 32.00 -7.99
CA ASP A 385 26.45 33.18 -8.23
C ASP A 385 25.62 34.43 -8.60
N ASP A 386 26.16 35.59 -8.22
CA ASP A 386 25.67 36.91 -8.65
C ASP A 386 26.03 37.20 -10.13
N GLU A 387 25.42 38.23 -10.71
CA GLU A 387 25.57 38.52 -12.16
C GLU A 387 27.02 38.79 -12.57
N GLU A 388 27.82 39.44 -11.72
CA GLU A 388 29.24 39.73 -12.00
C GLU A 388 30.10 38.47 -12.06
N GLU A 389 29.82 37.49 -11.19
CA GLU A 389 30.55 36.21 -11.18
C GLU A 389 30.10 35.24 -12.27
N SER A 390 28.92 35.47 -12.87
CA SER A 390 28.35 34.58 -13.87
C SER A 390 29.20 34.44 -15.15
N ALA A 391 30.07 35.42 -15.42
CA ALA A 391 30.93 35.45 -16.60
C ALA A 391 31.91 34.26 -16.65
N LYS A 392 32.37 33.75 -15.50
CA LYS A 392 33.32 32.63 -15.42
C LYS A 392 32.77 31.33 -16.03
N TRP A 393 31.46 31.12 -15.97
CA TRP A 393 30.78 29.95 -16.56
C TRP A 393 30.71 30.00 -18.09
N THR A 394 30.97 31.17 -18.67
CA THR A 394 30.99 31.40 -20.13
C THR A 394 32.41 31.56 -20.67
N GLN A 395 33.32 32.17 -19.91
CA GLN A 395 34.69 32.48 -20.33
C GLN A 395 35.71 31.43 -19.88
N GLY A 396 35.38 30.64 -18.85
CA GLY A 396 36.32 29.73 -18.20
C GLY A 396 37.05 30.42 -17.04
N GLY A 397 37.91 29.66 -16.36
CA GLY A 397 38.66 30.13 -15.20
C GLY A 397 39.31 28.96 -14.45
N ASP A 398 40.11 29.28 -13.43
CA ASP A 398 40.78 28.27 -12.61
C ASP A 398 39.76 27.35 -11.92
N GLY A 399 39.98 26.04 -12.00
CA GLY A 399 39.09 25.03 -11.42
C GLY A 399 37.85 24.69 -12.26
N LEU A 400 37.61 25.40 -13.37
CA LEU A 400 36.54 25.10 -14.31
C LEU A 400 37.03 24.20 -15.45
N ILE A 401 36.13 23.35 -15.96
CA ILE A 401 36.37 22.47 -17.11
C ILE A 401 35.27 22.68 -18.15
N PRO A 402 35.57 22.55 -19.45
CA PRO A 402 34.54 22.58 -20.50
C PRO A 402 33.45 21.56 -20.23
N LEU A 403 32.19 21.98 -20.36
CA LEU A 403 31.03 21.10 -20.25
C LEU A 403 30.64 20.63 -21.65
N ALA A 404 30.84 19.35 -21.91
CA ALA A 404 30.37 18.69 -23.11
C ALA A 404 29.91 17.27 -22.78
N LEU A 405 28.99 16.74 -23.59
CA LEU A 405 28.58 15.35 -23.50
C LEU A 405 29.71 14.44 -23.99
N LYS A 406 29.73 13.20 -23.51
CA LYS A 406 30.60 12.16 -24.05
C LYS A 406 30.02 11.61 -25.35
N TRP A 407 30.86 10.99 -26.17
CA TRP A 407 30.45 10.37 -27.43
C TRP A 407 29.23 9.44 -27.27
N HIS A 408 29.24 8.53 -26.29
CA HIS A 408 28.13 7.60 -26.07
C HIS A 408 26.83 8.31 -25.65
N GLN A 409 26.95 9.43 -24.93
CA GLN A 409 25.80 10.26 -24.55
C GLN A 409 25.21 10.98 -25.76
N LEU A 410 26.04 11.44 -26.70
CA LEU A 410 25.58 12.01 -27.97
C LEU A 410 24.88 10.95 -28.82
N CYS A 411 25.41 9.72 -28.90
CA CYS A 411 24.74 8.59 -29.56
C CYS A 411 23.37 8.32 -28.94
N GLY A 412 23.28 8.28 -27.61
CA GLY A 412 22.02 8.07 -26.90
C GLY A 412 21.00 9.18 -27.20
N VAL A 413 21.41 10.45 -27.17
CA VAL A 413 20.52 11.58 -27.51
C VAL A 413 20.08 11.53 -28.98
N ALA A 414 20.98 11.27 -29.93
CA ALA A 414 20.63 11.13 -31.34
C ALA A 414 19.63 9.98 -31.56
N SER A 415 19.81 8.85 -30.88
CA SER A 415 18.88 7.73 -30.92
C SER A 415 17.51 8.07 -30.35
N MET A 416 17.45 8.82 -29.23
CA MET A 416 16.18 9.29 -28.67
C MET A 416 15.45 10.23 -29.64
N VAL A 417 16.17 11.17 -30.26
CA VAL A 417 15.62 12.10 -31.25
C VAL A 417 15.07 11.33 -32.45
N ASP A 418 15.86 10.42 -33.02
CA ASP A 418 15.46 9.63 -34.21
C ASP A 418 14.18 8.79 -34.01
N LYS A 419 13.92 8.38 -32.77
CA LYS A 419 12.74 7.61 -32.36
C LYS A 419 11.53 8.48 -32.03
N MET A 420 11.76 9.71 -31.55
CA MET A 420 10.69 10.65 -31.19
C MET A 420 10.22 11.52 -32.37
N PHE A 421 11.06 11.66 -33.40
CA PHE A 421 10.74 12.37 -34.62
C PHE A 421 10.54 11.39 -35.78
N VAL A 422 9.58 11.70 -36.64
CA VAL A 422 9.09 10.79 -37.69
C VAL A 422 8.98 11.48 -39.04
N GLY A 423 9.06 10.65 -40.08
CA GLY A 423 8.65 11.05 -41.43
C GLY A 423 7.11 11.09 -41.57
N PRO A 424 6.60 11.43 -42.76
CA PRO A 424 5.16 11.62 -43.00
C PRO A 424 4.26 10.42 -42.67
N GLN A 425 4.82 9.21 -42.65
CA GLN A 425 4.11 7.95 -42.42
C GLN A 425 4.52 7.27 -41.09
N GLY A 426 5.51 7.83 -40.38
CA GLY A 426 6.10 7.19 -39.21
C GLY A 426 5.31 7.42 -37.93
N ARG A 427 5.52 6.55 -36.95
CA ARG A 427 4.96 6.68 -35.59
C ARG A 427 6.09 6.69 -34.58
N GLY A 428 6.17 7.75 -33.77
CA GLY A 428 7.25 7.87 -32.80
C GLY A 428 7.07 6.90 -31.64
N THR A 429 8.18 6.59 -30.97
CA THR A 429 8.24 5.64 -29.86
C THR A 429 8.76 6.31 -28.59
N ASN A 430 8.26 5.83 -27.44
CA ASN A 430 8.77 6.22 -26.14
C ASN A 430 10.03 5.39 -25.83
N ILE A 431 10.86 5.85 -24.90
CA ILE A 431 12.23 5.32 -24.73
C ILE A 431 12.41 4.63 -23.39
N CYS A 432 13.12 3.51 -23.41
CA CYS A 432 13.76 2.94 -22.22
C CYS A 432 15.27 3.20 -22.29
N LEU A 433 15.78 4.05 -21.41
CA LEU A 433 17.21 4.37 -21.30
C LEU A 433 17.86 3.41 -20.31
N SER A 434 18.49 2.38 -20.85
CA SER A 434 19.00 1.23 -20.09
C SER A 434 20.52 1.22 -19.89
N ASP A 435 21.17 2.38 -20.03
CA ASP A 435 22.60 2.51 -19.78
C ASP A 435 22.98 2.12 -18.36
N ASP A 436 24.19 1.58 -18.18
CA ASP A 436 24.74 1.22 -16.88
C ASP A 436 24.84 2.43 -15.91
N VAL A 437 24.98 2.13 -14.62
CA VAL A 437 25.12 3.12 -13.56
C VAL A 437 26.36 3.98 -13.81
N GLY A 438 26.20 5.31 -13.68
CA GLY A 438 27.31 6.25 -13.86
C GLY A 438 27.60 6.68 -15.30
N LEU A 439 26.93 6.13 -16.32
CA LEU A 439 27.13 6.54 -17.72
C LEU A 439 26.51 7.90 -18.10
N GLY A 440 25.74 8.50 -17.18
CA GLY A 440 25.19 9.85 -17.32
C GLY A 440 23.82 9.91 -18.00
N LYS A 441 22.91 9.01 -17.61
CA LYS A 441 21.50 9.01 -18.04
C LYS A 441 20.81 10.36 -17.82
N SER A 442 21.05 10.98 -16.67
CA SER A 442 20.52 12.32 -16.34
C SER A 442 20.97 13.38 -17.34
N ALA A 443 22.24 13.36 -17.73
CA ALA A 443 22.80 14.29 -18.72
C ALA A 443 22.15 14.13 -20.10
N GLN A 444 21.85 12.90 -20.52
CA GLN A 444 21.15 12.62 -21.78
C GLN A 444 19.70 13.12 -21.75
N ILE A 445 18.98 12.92 -20.65
CA ILE A 445 17.61 13.44 -20.49
C ILE A 445 17.61 14.97 -20.54
N MET A 446 18.53 15.63 -19.83
CA MET A 446 18.66 17.09 -19.87
C MET A 446 19.03 17.60 -21.27
N ALA A 447 19.91 16.90 -21.98
CA ALA A 447 20.30 17.24 -23.35
C ALA A 447 19.14 17.09 -24.33
N LEU A 448 18.29 16.07 -24.17
CA LEU A 448 17.08 15.92 -24.97
C LEU A 448 16.07 17.04 -24.69
N ILE A 449 15.88 17.44 -23.43
CA ILE A 449 15.02 18.59 -23.09
C ILE A 449 15.50 19.85 -23.83
N THR A 450 16.81 20.12 -23.79
CA THR A 450 17.43 21.20 -24.54
C THR A 450 17.18 21.08 -26.06
N PHE A 451 17.33 19.88 -26.62
CA PHE A 451 17.11 19.64 -28.04
C PHE A 451 15.66 19.99 -28.42
N LEU A 452 14.68 19.48 -27.66
CA LEU A 452 13.26 19.78 -27.87
C LEU A 452 12.96 21.28 -27.76
N LEU A 453 13.58 21.97 -26.80
CA LEU A 453 13.44 23.41 -26.65
C LEU A 453 14.06 24.18 -27.83
N THR A 454 15.18 23.72 -28.37
CA THR A 454 15.83 24.31 -29.55
C THR A 454 14.94 24.18 -30.78
N VAL A 455 14.36 22.99 -30.99
CA VAL A 455 13.39 22.74 -32.06
C VAL A 455 12.15 23.61 -31.88
N TRP A 456 11.61 23.69 -30.66
CA TRP A 456 10.46 24.54 -30.35
C TRP A 456 10.73 26.00 -30.70
N PHE A 457 11.88 26.57 -30.33
CA PHE A 457 12.21 27.94 -30.71
C PHE A 457 12.32 28.11 -32.24
N ALA A 458 12.93 27.15 -32.93
CA ALA A 458 13.02 27.19 -34.39
C ALA A 458 11.62 27.18 -35.03
N GLU A 459 10.69 26.35 -34.55
CA GLU A 459 9.31 26.25 -35.09
C GLU A 459 8.47 27.54 -34.98
N PHE A 460 8.91 28.51 -34.18
CA PHE A 460 8.28 29.82 -34.00
C PHE A 460 9.03 30.97 -34.68
N ASP A 461 10.21 30.72 -35.24
CA ASP A 461 10.97 31.71 -36.01
C ASP A 461 10.45 31.79 -37.46
N ASP A 462 10.59 32.94 -38.11
CA ASP A 462 10.15 33.14 -39.51
C ASP A 462 11.05 32.38 -40.50
N HIS A 463 12.28 32.03 -40.08
CA HIS A 463 13.26 31.27 -40.85
C HIS A 463 13.86 30.11 -40.03
N PRO A 464 13.07 29.05 -39.77
CA PRO A 464 13.49 27.94 -38.93
C PRO A 464 14.72 27.23 -39.54
N THR A 465 15.85 27.27 -38.84
CA THR A 465 16.95 26.32 -39.09
C THR A 465 16.80 25.18 -38.10
N LEU A 466 16.19 24.08 -38.54
CA LEU A 466 16.07 22.87 -37.72
C LEU A 466 17.42 22.16 -37.62
N PRO A 467 17.70 21.45 -36.51
CA PRO A 467 18.89 20.61 -36.40
C PRO A 467 18.99 19.60 -37.56
N PRO A 468 20.18 19.34 -38.13
CA PRO A 468 20.33 18.50 -39.32
C PRO A 468 19.76 17.08 -39.19
N ILE A 469 19.75 16.51 -37.98
CA ILE A 469 19.15 15.19 -37.71
C ILE A 469 17.64 15.13 -38.07
N LEU A 470 16.95 16.27 -38.14
CA LEU A 470 15.52 16.37 -38.46
C LEU A 470 15.23 16.60 -39.94
N GLU A 471 16.23 16.71 -40.81
CA GLU A 471 16.01 16.98 -42.25
C GLU A 471 15.10 15.93 -42.91
N SER A 472 15.26 14.65 -42.55
CA SER A 472 14.47 13.55 -43.09
C SER A 472 13.23 13.19 -42.27
N LYS A 473 13.17 13.63 -41.01
CA LYS A 473 12.12 13.32 -40.04
C LYS A 473 11.73 14.59 -39.26
N PRO A 474 11.09 15.57 -39.92
CA PRO A 474 10.85 16.87 -39.29
C PRO A 474 9.71 16.85 -38.26
N ALA A 475 8.83 15.83 -38.29
CA ALA A 475 7.63 15.83 -37.48
C ALA A 475 7.89 15.19 -36.11
N PHE A 476 7.66 15.93 -35.03
CA PHE A 476 7.60 15.35 -33.68
C PHE A 476 6.42 14.39 -33.57
N MET A 477 6.50 13.37 -32.71
CA MET A 477 5.50 12.29 -32.51
C MET A 477 4.09 12.71 -32.04
N THR A 478 3.74 13.99 -32.18
CA THR A 478 2.41 14.53 -31.96
C THR A 478 1.58 14.50 -33.23
N SER A 479 0.25 14.55 -33.09
CA SER A 479 -0.67 14.73 -34.22
C SER A 479 -0.43 16.02 -35.02
N THR A 480 0.23 17.02 -34.42
CA THR A 480 0.54 18.29 -35.06
C THR A 480 1.88 18.29 -35.78
N GLY A 481 2.72 17.27 -35.56
CA GLY A 481 4.09 17.22 -36.05
C GLY A 481 5.04 18.22 -35.39
N LYS A 482 4.56 19.05 -34.46
CA LYS A 482 5.33 20.08 -33.76
C LYS A 482 5.65 19.71 -32.32
N VAL A 483 6.71 20.30 -31.76
CA VAL A 483 6.98 20.25 -30.33
C VAL A 483 5.89 21.07 -29.60
N PRO A 484 5.18 20.50 -28.61
CA PRO A 484 4.09 21.21 -27.96
C PRO A 484 4.60 22.26 -26.97
N GLU A 485 3.83 23.33 -26.81
CA GLU A 485 4.01 24.33 -25.76
C GLU A 485 3.59 23.76 -24.39
N ALA A 486 4.37 22.82 -23.86
CA ALA A 486 4.10 22.14 -22.60
C ALA A 486 5.40 21.90 -21.81
N PRO A 487 5.34 21.87 -20.47
CA PRO A 487 6.51 21.65 -19.63
C PRO A 487 7.01 20.21 -19.62
N HIS A 488 8.16 19.99 -18.98
CA HIS A 488 8.76 18.67 -18.76
C HIS A 488 8.59 18.24 -17.29
N LEU A 489 8.30 16.96 -17.06
CA LEU A 489 8.21 16.35 -15.73
C LEU A 489 9.32 15.32 -15.57
N ILE A 490 10.04 15.38 -14.45
CA ILE A 490 11.01 14.37 -14.05
C ILE A 490 10.56 13.77 -12.72
N ILE A 491 10.32 12.48 -12.72
CA ILE A 491 9.91 11.71 -11.55
C ILE A 491 11.15 10.95 -11.06
N VAL A 492 11.56 11.20 -9.81
CA VAL A 492 12.86 10.75 -9.28
C VAL A 492 12.73 10.07 -7.92
N PRO A 493 13.63 9.12 -7.57
CA PRO A 493 13.71 8.58 -6.21
C PRO A 493 13.91 9.69 -5.18
N ASN A 494 13.37 9.49 -3.96
CA ASN A 494 13.47 10.47 -2.89
C ASN A 494 14.93 10.87 -2.60
N SER A 495 15.85 9.91 -2.65
CA SER A 495 17.29 10.11 -2.40
C SER A 495 18.01 10.89 -3.49
N LEU A 496 17.45 10.94 -4.71
CA LEU A 496 18.08 11.56 -5.88
C LEU A 496 17.56 12.96 -6.20
N MET A 497 16.54 13.46 -5.48
CA MET A 497 15.94 14.77 -5.73
C MET A 497 16.98 15.90 -5.70
N GLU A 498 17.77 15.99 -4.63
CA GLU A 498 18.81 17.02 -4.48
C GLU A 498 19.94 16.87 -5.49
N GLN A 499 20.24 15.64 -5.89
CA GLN A 499 21.22 15.37 -6.94
C GLN A 499 20.72 15.89 -8.29
N TRP A 500 19.47 15.60 -8.65
CA TRP A 500 18.86 16.08 -9.90
C TRP A 500 18.79 17.60 -9.96
N ILE A 501 18.35 18.27 -8.89
CA ILE A 501 18.33 19.74 -8.81
C ILE A 501 19.73 20.31 -9.03
N ARG A 502 20.73 19.76 -8.36
CA ARG A 502 22.13 20.20 -8.48
C ARG A 502 22.67 19.98 -9.88
N GLU A 503 22.43 18.82 -10.47
CA GLU A 503 22.85 18.53 -11.84
C GLU A 503 22.19 19.50 -12.82
N ILE A 504 20.88 19.75 -12.74
CA ILE A 504 20.22 20.74 -13.60
C ILE A 504 20.86 22.12 -13.45
N LYS A 505 21.18 22.56 -12.23
CA LYS A 505 21.87 23.83 -11.98
C LYS A 505 23.30 23.87 -12.55
N VAL A 506 24.02 22.75 -12.52
CA VAL A 506 25.38 22.65 -13.11
C VAL A 506 25.31 22.69 -14.63
N PHE A 507 24.38 21.95 -15.23
CA PHE A 507 24.30 21.78 -16.67
C PHE A 507 23.67 23.00 -17.36
N PHE A 508 22.55 23.52 -16.88
CA PHE A 508 21.86 24.66 -17.51
C PHE A 508 22.41 26.00 -17.01
N ASN A 509 22.47 26.99 -17.90
CA ASN A 509 22.72 28.36 -17.47
C ASN A 509 21.53 28.93 -16.68
N LYS A 510 21.82 29.72 -15.65
CA LYS A 510 20.82 30.51 -14.89
C LYS A 510 19.92 31.30 -15.86
N LYS A 511 18.61 31.34 -15.55
CA LYS A 511 17.56 32.04 -16.34
C LYS A 511 17.28 31.48 -17.75
N LYS A 512 17.89 30.35 -18.16
CA LYS A 512 17.54 29.69 -19.44
C LYS A 512 16.40 28.69 -19.32
N VAL A 513 16.25 28.11 -18.14
CA VAL A 513 15.12 27.25 -17.76
C VAL A 513 14.68 27.62 -16.36
N ASP A 514 13.44 27.29 -16.03
CA ASP A 514 12.96 27.31 -14.65
C ASP A 514 12.87 25.89 -14.11
N ILE A 515 13.25 25.71 -12.85
CA ILE A 515 13.11 24.45 -12.14
C ILE A 515 12.09 24.59 -11.02
N TYR A 516 11.20 23.60 -10.90
CA TYR A 516 10.17 23.56 -9.88
C TYR A 516 10.16 22.21 -9.18
N GLN A 517 10.18 22.20 -7.85
CA GLN A 517 9.88 21.01 -7.07
C GLN A 517 8.41 21.05 -6.65
N LEU A 518 7.64 20.02 -7.01
CA LEU A 518 6.23 19.99 -6.65
C LEU A 518 5.99 19.59 -5.19
N PRO A 519 4.94 20.16 -4.57
CA PRO A 519 4.51 19.76 -3.24
C PRO A 519 3.85 18.37 -3.23
N GLY A 520 3.69 17.78 -2.05
CA GLY A 520 3.25 16.40 -1.87
C GLY A 520 1.74 16.16 -1.92
N THR A 521 0.92 17.21 -1.89
CA THR A 521 -0.55 17.09 -1.83
C THR A 521 -1.24 17.70 -3.05
N GLU A 522 -2.40 17.17 -3.42
CA GLU A 522 -3.16 17.68 -4.58
C GLU A 522 -3.62 19.14 -4.40
N GLU A 523 -3.84 19.59 -3.16
CA GLU A 523 -4.27 20.95 -2.86
C GLU A 523 -3.16 21.96 -3.09
N GLU A 524 -1.96 21.65 -2.61
CA GLU A 524 -0.79 22.49 -2.82
C GLU A 524 -0.41 22.53 -4.30
N ILE A 525 -0.59 21.43 -5.04
CA ILE A 525 -0.39 21.39 -6.50
C ILE A 525 -1.40 22.28 -7.22
N GLU A 526 -2.68 22.20 -6.85
CA GLU A 526 -3.72 23.06 -7.43
C GLU A 526 -3.42 24.53 -7.16
N LYS A 527 -3.01 24.87 -5.93
CA LYS A 527 -2.57 26.22 -5.58
C LYS A 527 -1.33 26.64 -6.37
N PHE A 528 -0.34 25.75 -6.50
CA PHE A 528 0.88 26.02 -7.27
C PHE A 528 0.57 26.37 -8.72
N PHE A 529 -0.38 25.70 -9.38
CA PHE A 529 -0.70 25.99 -10.77
C PHE A 529 -1.70 27.14 -10.99
N LEU A 530 -2.56 27.46 -10.01
CA LEU A 530 -3.64 28.46 -10.19
C LEU A 530 -3.43 29.78 -9.44
N ASP A 531 -2.68 29.79 -8.34
CA ASP A 531 -2.49 31.00 -7.55
C ASP A 531 -1.68 32.01 -8.36
N LYS A 532 -2.21 33.23 -8.52
CA LYS A 532 -1.55 34.31 -9.27
C LYS A 532 -0.19 34.70 -8.69
N LYS A 533 0.04 34.39 -7.41
CA LYS A 533 1.31 34.64 -6.70
C LYS A 533 2.25 33.44 -6.71
N SER A 534 1.86 32.32 -7.32
CA SER A 534 2.75 31.16 -7.38
C SER A 534 3.92 31.44 -8.31
N PRO A 535 5.11 30.86 -8.04
CA PRO A 535 6.25 30.95 -8.94
C PRO A 535 5.92 30.48 -10.37
N TRP A 536 5.05 29.47 -10.50
CA TRP A 536 4.59 28.96 -11.79
C TRP A 536 3.86 30.00 -12.63
N VAL A 537 2.90 30.72 -12.04
CA VAL A 537 2.09 31.71 -12.76
C VAL A 537 2.87 33.00 -12.98
N MET A 538 3.77 33.35 -12.06
CA MET A 538 4.61 34.54 -12.17
C MET A 538 5.79 34.40 -13.15
N SER A 539 6.13 33.17 -13.54
CA SER A 539 7.24 32.94 -14.45
C SER A 539 6.98 33.48 -15.86
N ALA A 540 7.95 34.24 -16.38
CA ALA A 540 8.00 34.69 -17.76
C ALA A 540 8.61 33.65 -18.72
N THR A 541 9.22 32.59 -18.18
CA THR A 541 9.84 31.51 -18.95
C THR A 541 8.73 30.70 -19.65
N PRO A 542 8.81 30.44 -20.97
CA PRO A 542 7.75 29.71 -21.68
C PRO A 542 7.65 28.25 -21.18
N PRO A 543 6.48 27.59 -21.31
CA PRO A 543 6.28 26.25 -20.74
C PRO A 543 7.33 25.20 -21.15
N PRO A 544 7.79 25.10 -22.42
CA PRO A 544 8.85 24.16 -22.80
C PRO A 544 10.21 24.39 -22.11
N ALA A 545 10.45 25.59 -21.57
CA ALA A 545 11.64 25.89 -20.79
C ALA A 545 11.43 25.71 -19.27
N ARG A 546 10.36 25.02 -18.85
CA ARG A 546 10.06 24.72 -17.45
C ARG A 546 10.25 23.22 -17.17
N ILE A 547 11.08 22.91 -16.19
CA ILE A 547 11.36 21.56 -15.72
C ILE A 547 10.74 21.40 -14.33
N VAL A 548 9.89 20.39 -14.19
CA VAL A 548 9.18 20.10 -12.94
C VAL A 548 9.69 18.78 -12.38
N LEU A 549 10.06 18.74 -11.11
CA LEU A 549 10.54 17.55 -10.42
C LEU A 549 9.53 17.10 -9.35
N ILE A 550 9.36 15.78 -9.24
CA ILE A 550 8.57 15.17 -8.16
C ILE A 550 9.22 13.86 -7.67
N MET A 551 9.18 13.67 -6.36
CA MET A 551 9.66 12.44 -5.71
C MET A 551 8.72 11.25 -5.95
N HIS A 552 9.25 10.04 -6.08
CA HIS A 552 8.50 8.78 -6.23
C HIS A 552 7.39 8.62 -5.18
N SER A 553 7.72 8.84 -3.92
CA SER A 553 6.77 8.72 -2.82
C SER A 553 5.62 9.74 -2.92
N SER A 554 5.91 10.98 -3.28
CA SER A 554 4.92 12.05 -3.46
C SER A 554 4.04 11.76 -4.67
N PHE A 555 4.64 11.34 -5.79
CA PHE A 555 3.93 10.91 -6.98
C PHE A 555 2.96 9.76 -6.69
N ALA A 556 3.42 8.73 -5.98
CA ALA A 556 2.60 7.59 -5.56
C ALA A 556 1.44 8.01 -4.65
N ASN A 557 1.67 8.94 -3.74
CA ASN A 557 0.62 9.47 -2.85
C ASN A 557 -0.43 10.26 -3.64
N LEU A 558 -0.03 11.09 -4.60
CA LEU A 558 -0.94 11.81 -5.48
C LEU A 558 -1.76 10.84 -6.34
N ALA A 559 -1.13 9.83 -6.93
CA ALA A 559 -1.84 8.78 -7.67
C ALA A 559 -2.87 8.06 -6.77
N GLY A 560 -2.45 7.71 -5.55
CA GLY A 560 -3.29 7.10 -4.53
C GLY A 560 -4.45 7.99 -4.09
N ALA A 561 -4.28 9.31 -4.04
CA ALA A 561 -5.33 10.27 -3.75
C ALA A 561 -6.31 10.45 -4.92
N ARG A 562 -5.79 10.45 -6.15
CA ARG A 562 -6.56 10.71 -7.37
C ARG A 562 -7.42 9.54 -7.81
N PHE A 563 -6.85 8.34 -7.88
CA PHE A 563 -7.47 7.20 -8.58
C PHE A 563 -7.97 6.10 -7.62
N LYS A 564 -8.97 5.32 -8.09
CA LYS A 564 -9.54 4.17 -7.38
C LYS A 564 -8.65 2.92 -7.53
N MET A 565 -7.68 2.76 -6.64
CA MET A 565 -6.71 1.64 -6.67
C MET A 565 -7.33 0.24 -6.65
N ASN A 566 -8.44 0.08 -5.90
CA ASN A 566 -9.09 -1.22 -5.68
C ASN A 566 -10.22 -1.52 -6.67
N GLU A 567 -10.35 -0.76 -7.75
CA GLU A 567 -11.35 -1.00 -8.77
C GLU A 567 -11.12 -2.36 -9.45
N ARG A 568 -12.18 -3.19 -9.50
CA ARG A 568 -12.12 -4.48 -10.20
C ARG A 568 -12.01 -4.22 -11.70
N MET A 569 -10.86 -4.52 -12.28
CA MET A 569 -10.61 -4.30 -13.71
C MET A 569 -11.31 -5.33 -14.61
N GLY A 570 -11.66 -6.50 -14.09
CA GLY A 570 -12.30 -7.56 -14.88
C GLY A 570 -11.48 -7.92 -16.13
N SER A 571 -12.09 -7.80 -17.30
CA SER A 571 -11.43 -8.03 -18.59
C SER A 571 -10.56 -6.86 -19.06
N ARG A 572 -10.60 -5.69 -18.41
CA ARG A 572 -9.78 -4.53 -18.82
C ARG A 572 -8.27 -4.76 -18.61
N PRO A 573 -7.42 -4.25 -19.51
CA PRO A 573 -5.97 -4.19 -19.34
C PRO A 573 -5.53 -3.50 -18.04
N PRO A 574 -4.38 -3.88 -17.47
CA PRO A 574 -3.80 -3.22 -16.28
C PRO A 574 -3.62 -1.70 -16.44
N ASP A 575 -3.27 -1.29 -17.65
CA ASP A 575 -3.00 0.07 -18.11
C ASP A 575 -4.27 0.84 -18.53
N SER A 576 -5.45 0.25 -18.38
CA SER A 576 -6.70 0.99 -18.61
C SER A 576 -6.89 2.10 -17.58
N ALA A 577 -7.47 3.21 -18.05
CA ALA A 577 -7.80 4.36 -17.21
C ALA A 577 -8.61 3.93 -15.96
N ARG A 578 -8.18 4.41 -14.80
CA ARG A 578 -8.84 4.14 -13.52
C ARG A 578 -9.86 5.21 -13.19
N GLY A 579 -10.93 4.83 -12.49
CA GLY A 579 -11.90 5.79 -12.00
C GLY A 579 -11.24 6.80 -11.05
N VAL A 580 -11.62 8.08 -11.20
CA VAL A 580 -11.19 9.15 -10.29
C VAL A 580 -12.02 9.12 -9.01
N LYS A 581 -11.42 9.39 -7.85
CA LYS A 581 -12.13 9.52 -6.58
C LYS A 581 -12.97 10.80 -6.55
N GLN A 582 -14.17 10.73 -5.98
CA GLN A 582 -15.12 11.85 -5.94
C GLN A 582 -14.57 13.11 -5.25
N ALA A 583 -13.74 12.95 -4.23
CA ALA A 583 -13.10 14.08 -3.55
C ALA A 583 -12.15 14.82 -4.49
N SER A 584 -11.35 14.07 -5.26
CA SER A 584 -10.38 14.64 -6.20
C SER A 584 -11.04 15.16 -7.47
N SER A 585 -12.17 14.57 -7.92
CA SER A 585 -12.85 15.01 -9.15
C SER A 585 -13.34 16.45 -9.14
N LYS A 586 -13.40 17.10 -7.96
CA LYS A 586 -13.76 18.52 -7.83
C LYS A 586 -12.61 19.48 -8.16
N ARG A 587 -11.36 19.00 -8.15
CA ARG A 587 -10.18 19.82 -8.44
C ARG A 587 -10.09 20.15 -9.92
N LYS A 588 -9.82 21.42 -10.22
CA LYS A 588 -9.76 21.92 -11.60
C LYS A 588 -8.46 21.53 -12.29
N ILE A 589 -7.35 21.56 -11.55
CA ILE A 589 -6.03 21.21 -12.04
C ILE A 589 -5.36 20.26 -11.07
N THR A 590 -4.74 19.21 -11.60
CA THR A 590 -3.93 18.25 -10.86
C THR A 590 -2.70 17.92 -11.69
N LEU A 591 -1.71 17.26 -11.08
CA LEU A 591 -0.56 16.73 -11.82
C LEU A 591 -1.00 15.90 -13.05
N PHE A 592 -2.07 15.11 -12.91
CA PHE A 592 -2.60 14.20 -13.92
C PHE A 592 -3.57 14.84 -14.92
N SER A 593 -3.85 16.14 -14.81
CA SER A 593 -4.63 16.89 -15.81
C SER A 593 -3.77 17.85 -16.62
N MET A 594 -2.52 18.04 -16.22
CA MET A 594 -1.55 18.83 -16.96
C MET A 594 -1.06 18.05 -18.17
N ARG A 595 -0.91 18.72 -19.32
CA ARG A 595 -0.21 18.15 -20.48
C ARG A 595 1.29 18.36 -20.32
N TRP A 596 2.07 17.36 -20.70
CA TRP A 596 3.52 17.36 -20.58
C TRP A 596 4.16 17.11 -21.93
N CYS A 597 5.19 17.88 -22.28
CA CYS A 597 5.99 17.63 -23.47
C CYS A 597 6.80 16.33 -23.29
N LEU A 598 7.50 16.21 -22.16
CA LEU A 598 8.27 15.03 -21.80
C LEU A 598 7.95 14.63 -20.36
N VAL A 599 7.80 13.32 -20.12
CA VAL A 599 7.82 12.75 -18.78
C VAL A 599 8.98 11.77 -18.70
N ALA A 600 9.97 12.07 -17.87
CA ALA A 600 11.06 11.18 -17.54
C ALA A 600 10.82 10.52 -16.18
N ILE A 601 10.98 9.21 -16.09
CA ILE A 601 10.84 8.43 -14.86
C ILE A 601 12.18 7.76 -14.61
N ASP A 602 12.91 8.29 -13.63
CA ASP A 602 14.16 7.70 -13.17
C ASP A 602 13.86 6.48 -12.29
N GLU A 603 14.72 5.47 -12.34
CA GLU A 603 14.49 4.15 -11.73
C GLU A 603 13.08 3.58 -11.99
N ILE A 604 12.68 3.57 -13.27
CA ILE A 604 11.34 3.11 -13.69
C ILE A 604 11.02 1.67 -13.24
N HIS A 605 12.04 0.85 -12.97
CA HIS A 605 11.88 -0.52 -12.45
C HIS A 605 11.21 -0.58 -11.06
N GLU A 606 11.12 0.54 -10.32
CA GLU A 606 10.42 0.60 -9.03
C GLU A 606 8.90 0.54 -9.18
N TYR A 607 8.36 0.76 -10.38
CA TYR A 607 6.93 0.88 -10.66
C TYR A 607 6.27 -0.49 -10.84
N ARG A 608 6.57 -1.40 -9.89
CA ARG A 608 6.15 -2.79 -9.92
C ARG A 608 4.68 -2.94 -9.56
N GLY A 609 4.04 -3.95 -10.14
CA GLY A 609 2.70 -4.38 -9.79
C GLY A 609 1.59 -3.51 -10.40
N GLU A 610 0.71 -4.15 -11.17
CA GLU A 610 -0.40 -3.57 -11.93
C GLU A 610 -1.45 -2.77 -11.10
N LYS A 611 -1.38 -2.87 -9.77
CA LYS A 611 -2.27 -2.18 -8.82
C LYS A 611 -1.53 -1.24 -7.89
N SER A 612 -0.22 -1.11 -8.03
CA SER A 612 0.56 -0.19 -7.20
C SER A 612 0.23 1.24 -7.57
N ARG A 613 0.28 2.13 -6.57
CA ARG A 613 0.03 3.56 -6.78
C ARG A 613 1.01 4.18 -7.79
N PRO A 614 2.33 3.89 -7.74
CA PRO A 614 3.27 4.38 -8.75
C PRO A 614 2.90 3.94 -10.16
N PHE A 615 2.64 2.64 -10.40
CA PHE A 615 2.29 2.13 -11.73
C PHE A 615 1.05 2.80 -12.30
N VAL A 616 -0.04 2.86 -11.52
CA VAL A 616 -1.29 3.50 -11.95
C VAL A 616 -1.07 4.98 -12.26
N GLY A 617 -0.29 5.67 -11.44
CA GLY A 617 0.09 7.05 -11.69
C GLY A 617 0.88 7.22 -12.99
N ALA A 618 1.88 6.37 -13.22
CA ALA A 618 2.76 6.45 -14.38
C ALA A 618 2.03 6.17 -15.69
N VAL A 619 1.12 5.19 -15.72
CA VAL A 619 0.24 4.96 -16.87
C VAL A 619 -0.69 6.15 -17.13
N ALA A 620 -1.30 6.71 -16.08
CA ALA A 620 -2.14 7.89 -16.25
C ALA A 620 -1.31 9.09 -16.76
N MET A 621 -0.06 9.20 -16.31
CA MET A 621 0.85 10.25 -16.72
C MET A 621 1.32 10.07 -18.17
N SER A 622 1.59 8.84 -18.60
CA SER A 622 2.00 8.56 -19.98
C SER A 622 0.90 8.94 -20.97
N MET A 623 -0.37 8.88 -20.58
CA MET A 623 -1.49 9.38 -21.40
C MET A 623 -1.53 10.92 -21.51
N GLN A 624 -0.97 11.65 -20.53
CA GLN A 624 -0.88 13.11 -20.55
C GLN A 624 0.42 13.64 -21.16
N ALA A 625 1.39 12.75 -21.36
CA ALA A 625 2.69 13.04 -21.93
C ALA A 625 2.71 12.79 -23.44
N MET A 626 3.43 13.65 -24.17
CA MET A 626 3.70 13.42 -25.59
C MET A 626 4.76 12.35 -25.75
N ALA A 627 5.90 12.54 -25.08
CA ALA A 627 6.97 11.56 -24.98
C ALA A 627 7.17 11.11 -23.52
N VAL A 628 7.53 9.84 -23.36
CA VAL A 628 7.88 9.24 -22.07
C VAL A 628 9.26 8.61 -22.16
N ILE A 629 10.07 8.79 -21.12
CA ILE A 629 11.35 8.11 -20.94
C ILE A 629 11.32 7.37 -19.61
N GLY A 630 11.61 6.08 -19.63
CA GLY A 630 11.95 5.31 -18.45
C GLY A 630 13.45 5.13 -18.40
N ALA A 631 14.10 5.50 -17.31
CA ALA A 631 15.53 5.30 -17.13
C ALA A 631 15.77 4.25 -16.04
N SER A 632 16.63 3.27 -16.32
CA SER A 632 17.15 2.37 -15.30
C SER A 632 18.30 1.51 -15.83
N ALA A 633 19.31 1.25 -14.99
CA ALA A 633 20.34 0.26 -15.34
C ALA A 633 19.83 -1.20 -15.29
N THR A 634 18.74 -1.46 -14.57
CA THR A 634 18.24 -2.82 -14.29
C THR A 634 16.73 -2.91 -14.57
N PRO A 635 16.31 -2.92 -15.85
CA PRO A 635 14.89 -2.95 -16.21
C PRO A 635 14.17 -4.25 -15.77
N VAL A 636 14.91 -5.33 -15.52
CA VAL A 636 14.39 -6.60 -15.00
C VAL A 636 15.04 -6.90 -13.64
N LEU A 637 14.24 -7.15 -12.60
CA LEU A 637 14.74 -7.41 -11.25
C LEU A 637 14.23 -8.72 -10.65
N SER A 638 12.93 -8.96 -10.69
CA SER A 638 12.32 -10.06 -9.93
C SER A 638 11.29 -10.87 -10.69
N ASN A 639 10.65 -10.28 -11.70
CA ASN A 639 9.60 -10.94 -12.44
C ASN A 639 9.57 -10.41 -13.88
N ALA A 640 9.26 -11.29 -14.82
CA ALA A 640 8.97 -10.93 -16.20
C ALA A 640 7.88 -9.86 -16.34
N LYS A 641 6.95 -9.79 -15.39
CA LYS A 641 5.96 -8.73 -15.32
C LYS A 641 6.57 -7.33 -15.16
N ASP A 642 7.79 -7.22 -14.64
CA ASP A 642 8.49 -5.95 -14.47
C ASP A 642 8.71 -5.29 -15.85
N ILE A 643 9.21 -6.05 -16.85
CA ILE A 643 9.43 -5.53 -18.21
C ILE A 643 8.12 -5.17 -18.91
N LEU A 644 7.07 -5.97 -18.74
CA LEU A 644 5.76 -5.69 -19.33
C LEU A 644 5.12 -4.43 -18.72
N ASN A 645 5.31 -4.20 -17.42
CA ASN A 645 4.81 -2.99 -16.78
C ASN A 645 5.56 -1.75 -17.25
N ILE A 646 6.89 -1.83 -17.41
CA ILE A 646 7.69 -0.77 -18.03
C ILE A 646 7.19 -0.49 -19.45
N ALA A 647 7.03 -1.54 -20.27
CA ALA A 647 6.55 -1.43 -21.64
C ALA A 647 5.15 -0.78 -21.71
N ARG A 648 4.26 -1.07 -20.76
CA ARG A 648 2.93 -0.41 -20.64
C ARG A 648 3.04 1.06 -20.29
N ILE A 649 3.89 1.43 -19.34
CA ILE A 649 4.14 2.84 -19.00
C ILE A 649 4.67 3.59 -20.23
N LEU A 650 5.60 2.96 -20.95
CA LEU A 650 6.16 3.47 -22.20
C LEU A 650 5.21 3.33 -23.40
N ARG A 651 4.00 2.79 -23.22
CA ARG A 651 3.01 2.60 -24.30
C ARG A 651 3.61 1.89 -25.53
N ILE A 652 4.47 0.90 -25.31
CA ILE A 652 5.04 0.10 -26.39
C ILE A 652 3.90 -0.68 -27.07
N PRO A 653 3.72 -0.54 -28.39
CA PRO A 653 2.73 -1.30 -29.16
C PRO A 653 2.88 -2.81 -28.91
N GLY A 654 1.76 -3.55 -28.90
CA GLY A 654 1.76 -4.97 -28.57
C GLY A 654 1.94 -5.30 -27.08
N CYS A 655 2.53 -4.41 -26.27
CA CYS A 655 2.67 -4.59 -24.81
C CYS A 655 1.66 -3.78 -23.98
N TYR A 656 0.95 -2.85 -24.62
CA TYR A 656 -0.05 -1.98 -24.01
C TYR A 656 -1.47 -2.37 -24.44
N GLY A 657 -2.48 -2.08 -23.63
CA GLY A 657 -3.87 -2.36 -23.96
C GLY A 657 -4.23 -3.85 -23.93
N LYS A 658 -5.18 -4.25 -24.79
CA LYS A 658 -5.72 -5.62 -24.79
C LYS A 658 -4.67 -6.64 -25.23
N GLU A 659 -3.92 -6.34 -26.29
CA GLU A 659 -2.80 -7.15 -26.77
C GLU A 659 -1.77 -7.39 -25.66
N GLY A 660 -1.35 -6.31 -24.98
CA GLY A 660 -0.41 -6.42 -23.86
C GLY A 660 -0.92 -7.27 -22.70
N LYS A 661 -2.23 -7.32 -22.48
CA LYS A 661 -2.85 -8.21 -21.49
C LYS A 661 -2.85 -9.66 -21.97
N GLU A 662 -3.15 -9.90 -23.24
CA GLU A 662 -3.16 -11.22 -23.86
C GLU A 662 -1.76 -11.84 -23.86
N LEU A 663 -0.75 -11.06 -24.24
CA LEU A 663 0.67 -11.43 -24.13
C LEU A 663 1.02 -11.84 -22.70
N GLU A 664 0.61 -11.06 -21.70
CA GLU A 664 0.87 -11.41 -20.30
C GLU A 664 0.17 -12.70 -19.86
N LEU A 665 -1.07 -12.94 -20.31
CA LEU A 665 -1.79 -14.16 -20.02
C LEU A 665 -1.13 -15.38 -20.68
N GLU A 666 -0.68 -15.25 -21.92
CA GLU A 666 0.08 -16.28 -22.61
C GLU A 666 1.39 -16.58 -21.90
N HIS A 667 2.15 -15.53 -21.57
CA HIS A 667 3.40 -15.64 -20.85
C HIS A 667 3.23 -16.36 -19.50
N ASN A 668 2.24 -15.96 -18.69
CA ASN A 668 1.93 -16.61 -17.42
C ASN A 668 1.55 -18.09 -17.61
N ARG A 669 0.86 -18.45 -18.71
CA ARG A 669 0.52 -19.84 -19.04
C ARG A 669 1.77 -20.64 -19.39
N LYS A 670 2.65 -20.11 -20.24
CA LYS A 670 3.91 -20.75 -20.67
C LYS A 670 4.84 -20.98 -19.48
N ILE A 671 5.07 -19.98 -18.62
CA ILE A 671 5.86 -20.14 -17.39
C ILE A 671 5.23 -21.17 -16.44
N SER A 672 3.91 -21.12 -16.24
CA SER A 672 3.23 -22.09 -15.37
C SER A 672 3.32 -23.52 -15.89
N ALA A 673 3.33 -23.71 -17.22
CA ALA A 673 3.51 -25.01 -17.85
C ALA A 673 4.96 -25.50 -17.71
N ALA A 674 5.95 -24.62 -17.94
CA ALA A 674 7.38 -24.94 -17.77
C ALA A 674 7.68 -25.37 -16.33
N ARG A 675 7.25 -24.59 -15.33
CA ARG A 675 7.45 -24.92 -13.91
C ARG A 675 6.84 -26.26 -13.50
N LYS A 676 5.67 -26.62 -14.06
CA LYS A 676 5.03 -27.92 -13.84
C LYS A 676 5.78 -29.09 -14.47
N ALA A 677 6.60 -28.86 -15.49
CA ALA A 677 7.39 -29.90 -16.13
C ALA A 677 8.72 -30.16 -15.39
N THR A 678 9.20 -29.18 -14.61
CA THR A 678 10.46 -29.27 -13.85
C THR A 678 10.29 -29.82 -12.43
N THR A 679 9.10 -29.68 -11.84
CA THR A 679 8.69 -30.33 -10.57
C THR A 679 7.97 -31.64 -10.82
#